data_AF-A0A6P8UGE4-F1
#
_entry.id   AF-A0A6P8UGE4-F1
#
_cell.length_a   1.000
_cell.length_b   1.000
_cell.length_c   1.000
_cell.angle_alpha   90.00
_cell.angle_beta   90.00
_cell.angle_gamma   90.00
#
_symmetry.space_group_name_H-M   'P 1'
#
loop_
_entity.id
_entity.type
_entity.pdbx_description
1 polymer ?
#
loop_
_entity_poly.entity_id
_entity_poly.type
_entity_poly.pdbx_seq_one_letter_code
_entity_poly.pdbx_strand_id
1 'polypeptide(L)'
;MSQVVDIERYDLDIKRNSSSHHTEQCGKERLIVRRGQPFNITLHLKPGSKEFKPGEESFTLIVETGPLPRKESDTKATFGLSDSTADNEWSASASYDSSGNSVSVSISSSPNAPIGLYSLTLDQDGQKTSSGQFTLLFNPWCTRDAVYMRSETKRQEYVLAQYGLIYMGAAKRIKGKPWNFGQFEPGILDICLKILDNNPKFISDADKDCCARRNPIYVTRVLSAMINSNNDRGVLVGSWQDYTGGVHPGKWIGSGDILHQWTESGPVRFGQCWVFAALACTVSRALGIPCRVVTNFGSAHDTDANLIIENLYDEDGERMSNGDSIWNFHVWVDSWMTRPDLGTDFDGWQTSDPTPQETSDGVFCCGPCSLKAIREGELTKKYDAPFIFAEVNADVVDLVRLSSGKFVQFSGSTKSVGQYISTKAVGSDDRHDITHQYKYSEGSNEERRVYEKAQHHNKLLQRGEEQGLHIKIKLADNMIVGSDFEVHAILTNNCVDARICTFLFSAKAVGYNGKLGDSCGFTSDKVEVPSGEERRMSLRLEYERYGSAITSDRLIQVSAITIDKQITNYHKAEKTIVLDEPEIHIKLLGEATVRQNVTASLTLLNPLPEHLQDCSFTVEGVGLTEGKPLTASCGPQTGGQGQL
;
A
#
# COMPACT_ATOMS: atom_id res chain seq x y z
N MET A 1 31.70 53.09 1.42
CA MET A 1 31.65 52.34 2.70
C MET A 1 30.92 51.06 2.39
N SER A 2 31.42 49.88 2.77
CA SER A 2 30.77 48.62 2.39
C SER A 2 29.37 48.53 3.03
N GLN A 3 28.39 48.03 2.28
CA GLN A 3 27.00 47.85 2.75
C GLN A 3 26.82 46.50 3.47
N VAL A 4 27.92 45.82 3.80
CA VAL A 4 27.96 44.44 4.26
C VAL A 4 27.83 44.39 5.78
N VAL A 5 26.89 43.59 6.26
CA VAL A 5 26.75 43.26 7.69
C VAL A 5 27.68 42.09 8.01
N ASP A 6 28.51 42.21 9.05
CA ASP A 6 29.43 41.15 9.44
C ASP A 6 28.72 40.09 10.28
N ILE A 7 28.52 38.91 9.70
CA ILE A 7 27.80 37.78 10.29
C ILE A 7 28.80 36.83 10.96
N GLU A 8 28.59 36.56 12.24
CA GLU A 8 29.40 35.62 13.03
C GLU A 8 28.97 34.17 12.81
N ARG A 9 27.66 33.90 12.91
CA ARG A 9 27.09 32.55 12.77
C ARG A 9 25.65 32.58 12.29
N TYR A 10 25.24 31.48 11.66
CA TYR A 10 23.89 31.22 11.17
C TYR A 10 23.22 30.20 12.08
N ASP A 11 22.03 30.53 12.59
CA ASP A 11 21.18 29.59 13.31
C ASP A 11 19.94 29.30 12.46
N LEU A 12 19.71 28.01 12.17
CA LEU A 12 18.58 27.57 11.34
C LEU A 12 17.26 27.43 12.14
N ASP A 13 17.25 27.80 13.42
CA ASP A 13 16.08 27.78 14.31
C ASP A 13 15.32 26.44 14.29
N ILE A 14 16.08 25.33 14.18
CA ILE A 14 15.57 23.98 13.86
C ILE A 14 14.39 23.62 14.75
N LYS A 15 14.51 23.78 16.07
CA LYS A 15 13.46 23.40 17.03
C LYS A 15 12.12 24.12 16.75
N ARG A 16 12.17 25.43 16.47
CA ARG A 16 10.97 26.24 16.25
C ARG A 16 10.35 25.91 14.90
N ASN A 17 11.18 25.84 13.85
CA ASN A 17 10.73 25.51 12.51
C ASN A 17 10.15 24.09 12.43
N SER A 18 10.81 23.11 13.03
CA SER A 18 10.32 21.73 13.01
C SER A 18 8.93 21.60 13.65
N SER A 19 8.67 22.32 14.74
CA SER A 19 7.36 22.34 15.38
C SER A 19 6.28 23.00 14.52
N SER A 20 6.59 24.09 13.81
CA SER A 20 5.62 24.76 12.94
C SER A 20 5.37 24.02 11.62
N HIS A 21 6.34 23.23 11.16
CA HIS A 21 6.27 22.48 9.92
C HIS A 21 5.84 21.02 10.10
N HIS A 22 5.53 20.58 11.33
CA HIS A 22 5.16 19.19 11.61
C HIS A 22 6.25 18.20 11.16
N THR A 23 7.49 18.49 11.55
CA THR A 23 8.70 17.71 11.23
C THR A 23 9.57 17.46 12.48
N GLU A 24 9.05 17.72 13.68
CA GLU A 24 9.75 17.52 14.95
C GLU A 24 10.09 16.04 15.25
N GLN A 25 9.37 15.11 14.61
CA GLN A 25 9.63 13.68 14.73
C GLN A 25 10.84 13.23 13.90
N CYS A 26 11.28 14.00 12.89
CA CYS A 26 12.39 13.68 12.01
C CYS A 26 13.78 13.91 12.63
N GLY A 27 13.85 14.24 13.92
CA GLY A 27 15.08 14.57 14.64
C GLY A 27 15.33 16.08 14.80
N LYS A 28 16.48 16.42 15.40
CA LYS A 28 16.83 17.81 15.79
C LYS A 28 18.15 18.32 15.21
N GLU A 29 18.79 17.53 14.35
CA GLU A 29 20.14 17.80 13.85
C GLU A 29 20.16 18.63 12.57
N ARG A 30 19.08 18.59 11.78
CA ARG A 30 18.96 19.27 10.49
C ARG A 30 17.62 19.96 10.33
N LEU A 31 17.59 21.05 9.56
CA LEU A 31 16.37 21.75 9.24
C LEU A 31 15.56 20.99 8.17
N ILE A 32 14.33 20.60 8.52
CA ILE A 32 13.38 19.97 7.61
C ILE A 32 12.10 20.78 7.63
N VAL A 33 11.71 21.30 6.48
CA VAL A 33 10.57 22.20 6.32
C VAL A 33 9.68 21.74 5.18
N ARG A 34 8.46 22.27 5.12
CA ARG A 34 7.47 21.94 4.08
C ARG A 34 7.25 23.16 3.19
N ARG A 35 7.14 22.93 1.89
CA ARG A 35 7.02 24.00 0.89
C ARG A 35 5.78 24.89 1.07
N GLY A 36 5.83 26.12 0.59
CA GLY A 36 4.68 27.04 0.67
C GLY A 36 4.34 27.51 2.09
N GLN A 37 5.25 27.33 3.06
CA GLN A 37 5.11 27.81 4.43
C GLN A 37 6.41 28.51 4.85
N PRO A 38 6.35 29.69 5.49
CA PRO A 38 7.55 30.38 5.95
C PRO A 38 8.27 29.65 7.10
N PHE A 39 9.60 29.65 7.05
CA PHE A 39 10.49 29.23 8.14
C PHE A 39 11.49 30.34 8.44
N ASN A 40 12.04 30.36 9.65
CA ASN A 40 12.94 31.43 10.08
C ASN A 40 14.39 30.95 10.20
N ILE A 41 15.34 31.84 9.95
CA ILE A 41 16.73 31.68 10.34
C ILE A 41 17.16 32.93 11.12
N THR A 42 18.14 32.78 11.99
CA THR A 42 18.70 33.87 12.78
C THR A 42 20.16 34.09 12.40
N LEU A 43 20.48 35.30 11.94
CA LEU A 43 21.84 35.75 11.66
C LEU A 43 22.39 36.44 12.90
N HIS A 44 23.43 35.89 13.51
CA HIS A 44 24.11 36.53 14.63
C HIS A 44 25.21 37.44 14.10
N LEU A 45 25.17 38.71 14.47
CA LEU A 45 26.11 39.71 13.98
C LEU A 45 27.34 39.80 14.90
N LYS A 46 28.51 40.09 14.33
CA LYS A 46 29.70 40.34 15.15
C LYS A 46 29.53 41.61 16.00
N PRO A 47 30.09 41.65 17.22
CA PRO A 47 30.14 42.87 18.00
C PRO A 47 30.79 44.03 17.21
N GLY A 48 30.10 45.17 17.12
CA GLY A 48 30.57 46.32 16.34
C GLY A 48 30.27 46.25 14.84
N SER A 49 29.52 45.23 14.39
CA SER A 49 28.93 45.20 13.05
C SER A 49 27.99 46.39 12.85
N LYS A 50 27.78 46.77 11.58
CA LYS A 50 26.81 47.80 11.22
C LYS A 50 25.41 47.33 11.64
N GLU A 51 24.62 48.23 12.22
CA GLU A 51 23.20 47.99 12.50
C GLU A 51 22.48 47.63 11.20
N PHE A 52 21.73 46.52 11.19
CA PHE A 52 20.93 46.13 10.03
C PHE A 52 19.61 46.90 10.07
N LYS A 53 19.39 47.75 9.06
CA LYS A 53 18.15 48.49 8.88
C LYS A 53 17.38 47.93 7.69
N PRO A 54 16.17 47.39 7.93
CA PRO A 54 15.30 46.95 6.85
C PRO A 54 15.12 48.05 5.79
N GLY A 55 15.42 47.74 4.53
CA GLY A 55 15.29 48.65 3.39
C GLY A 55 16.52 49.52 3.07
N GLU A 56 17.48 49.68 3.98
CA GLU A 56 18.78 50.33 3.69
C GLU A 56 19.86 49.30 3.36
N GLU A 57 19.93 48.20 4.12
CA GLU A 57 20.79 47.05 3.83
C GLU A 57 19.96 45.92 3.22
N SER A 58 20.48 45.31 2.15
CA SER A 58 19.86 44.15 1.52
C SER A 58 20.93 43.12 1.19
N PHE A 59 20.59 41.86 1.41
CA PHE A 59 21.33 40.73 0.88
C PHE A 59 20.40 39.87 0.05
N THR A 60 20.99 39.09 -0.83
CA THR A 60 20.26 38.16 -1.68
C THR A 60 20.43 36.76 -1.13
N LEU A 61 19.35 36.00 -1.06
CA LEU A 61 19.38 34.58 -0.73
C LEU A 61 19.33 33.77 -2.01
N ILE A 62 20.16 32.73 -2.06
CA ILE A 62 20.23 31.77 -3.16
C ILE A 62 19.96 30.39 -2.56
N VAL A 63 18.96 29.70 -3.10
CA VAL A 63 18.65 28.30 -2.75
C VAL A 63 18.84 27.42 -3.96
N GLU A 64 19.46 26.27 -3.78
CA GLU A 64 19.81 25.34 -4.86
C GLU A 64 19.52 23.89 -4.44
N THR A 65 18.92 23.10 -5.34
CA THR A 65 18.66 21.66 -5.16
C THR A 65 19.10 20.88 -6.40
N GLY A 66 19.41 19.60 -6.21
CA GLY A 66 19.89 18.71 -7.26
C GLY A 66 21.35 18.97 -7.66
N PRO A 67 21.92 18.11 -8.52
CA PRO A 67 23.33 18.17 -8.89
C PRO A 67 23.66 19.25 -9.94
N LEU A 68 22.65 19.75 -10.66
CA LEU A 68 22.79 20.78 -11.70
C LEU A 68 21.74 21.90 -11.54
N PRO A 69 21.84 22.74 -10.48
CA PRO A 69 20.82 23.75 -10.17
C PRO A 69 20.71 24.82 -11.26
N ARG A 70 19.49 25.09 -11.73
CA ARG A 70 19.16 26.04 -12.79
C ARG A 70 17.91 26.85 -12.46
N LYS A 71 17.89 28.12 -12.89
CA LYS A 71 16.74 29.00 -12.66
C LYS A 71 15.55 28.56 -13.51
N GLU A 72 15.82 28.14 -14.73
CA GLU A 72 14.83 27.70 -15.72
C GLU A 72 14.10 26.42 -15.29
N SER A 73 14.75 25.62 -14.44
CA SER A 73 14.24 24.36 -13.89
C SER A 73 13.64 24.52 -12.49
N ASP A 74 13.59 25.74 -11.93
CA ASP A 74 13.34 26.09 -10.52
C ASP A 74 14.11 25.23 -9.49
N THR A 75 15.19 24.60 -9.92
CA THR A 75 16.15 23.92 -9.05
C THR A 75 17.12 24.92 -8.42
N LYS A 76 17.10 26.18 -8.87
CA LYS A 76 17.78 27.33 -8.27
C LYS A 76 16.86 28.54 -8.20
N ALA A 77 16.76 29.18 -7.04
CA ALA A 77 16.08 30.47 -6.88
C ALA A 77 17.00 31.51 -6.24
N THR A 78 16.80 32.77 -6.60
CA THR A 78 17.57 33.92 -6.11
C THR A 78 16.60 35.05 -5.79
N PHE A 79 16.53 35.47 -4.54
CA PHE A 79 15.52 36.41 -4.06
C PHE A 79 16.10 37.33 -2.98
N GLY A 80 15.72 38.60 -3.03
CA GLY A 80 16.12 39.62 -2.05
C GLY A 80 15.15 39.69 -0.87
N LEU A 81 15.44 40.63 0.02
CA LEU A 81 14.55 40.97 1.13
C LEU A 81 13.40 41.88 0.67
N SER A 82 12.25 41.69 1.29
CA SER A 82 11.01 42.45 1.12
C SER A 82 10.38 42.72 2.48
N ASP A 83 9.35 43.56 2.53
CA ASP A 83 8.66 43.91 3.79
C ASP A 83 7.96 42.69 4.43
N SER A 84 7.50 41.74 3.60
CA SER A 84 6.82 40.53 4.02
C SER A 84 7.02 39.39 3.03
N THR A 85 7.02 38.15 3.51
CA THR A 85 7.06 36.97 2.63
C THR A 85 5.80 36.82 1.79
N ALA A 86 5.96 36.44 0.52
CA ALA A 86 4.90 36.03 -0.38
C ALA A 86 4.50 34.55 -0.18
N ASP A 87 3.27 34.21 -0.59
CA ASP A 87 2.67 32.87 -0.44
C ASP A 87 2.73 32.01 -1.72
N ASN A 88 3.34 32.52 -2.80
CA ASN A 88 3.35 31.91 -4.13
C ASN A 88 4.73 31.71 -4.73
N GLU A 89 5.75 32.36 -4.19
CA GLU A 89 7.12 32.37 -4.72
C GLU A 89 8.18 32.31 -3.62
N TRP A 90 9.42 32.10 -4.03
CA TRP A 90 10.55 32.24 -3.12
C TRP A 90 10.71 33.71 -2.72
N SER A 91 10.61 33.97 -1.42
CA SER A 91 10.67 35.32 -0.87
C SER A 91 11.27 35.32 0.53
N ALA A 92 11.79 36.47 0.94
CA ALA A 92 12.28 36.66 2.30
C ALA A 92 11.93 38.03 2.85
N SER A 93 11.76 38.10 4.16
CA SER A 93 11.66 39.34 4.93
C SER A 93 12.58 39.26 6.14
N ALA A 94 13.15 40.38 6.53
CA ALA A 94 14.05 40.45 7.69
C ALA A 94 13.51 41.41 8.74
N SER A 95 13.68 41.05 10.00
CA SER A 95 13.40 41.90 11.16
C SER A 95 14.61 41.95 12.08
N TYR A 96 14.88 43.13 12.62
CA TYR A 96 15.98 43.33 13.55
C TYR A 96 15.52 42.97 14.96
N ASP A 97 16.34 42.22 15.70
CA ASP A 97 16.04 41.99 17.11
C ASP A 97 16.23 43.27 17.92
N SER A 98 15.34 43.45 18.90
CA SER A 98 15.37 44.51 19.91
C SER A 98 16.67 44.61 20.69
N SER A 99 17.45 43.52 20.80
CA SER A 99 18.77 43.50 21.44
C SER A 99 19.90 44.08 20.58
N GLY A 100 19.65 44.26 19.28
CA GLY A 100 20.58 44.84 18.33
C GLY A 100 21.75 43.96 17.89
N ASN A 101 21.73 42.66 18.20
CA ASN A 101 22.84 41.74 17.90
C ASN A 101 22.49 40.63 16.90
N SER A 102 21.24 40.57 16.43
CA SER A 102 20.80 39.54 15.48
C SER A 102 19.72 40.04 14.51
N VAL A 103 19.69 39.40 13.35
CA VAL A 103 18.68 39.60 12.31
C VAL A 103 17.88 38.31 12.17
N SER A 104 16.57 38.36 12.36
CA SER A 104 15.68 37.23 12.07
C SER A 104 15.15 37.35 10.65
N VAL A 105 15.44 36.33 9.82
CA VAL A 105 15.08 36.28 8.41
C VAL A 105 14.01 35.21 8.24
N SER A 106 12.82 35.61 7.81
CA SER A 106 11.75 34.70 7.42
C SER A 106 11.87 34.39 5.94
N ILE A 107 11.92 33.12 5.57
CA ILE A 107 12.07 32.61 4.22
C ILE A 107 10.83 31.79 3.88
N SER A 108 10.17 32.11 2.77
CA SER A 108 9.04 31.37 2.24
C SER A 108 9.42 30.78 0.89
N SER A 109 9.11 29.51 0.67
CA SER A 109 9.28 28.84 -0.62
C SER A 109 7.98 28.85 -1.42
N SER A 110 8.07 28.75 -2.74
CA SER A 110 6.87 28.51 -3.56
C SER A 110 6.18 27.20 -3.14
N PRO A 111 4.84 27.15 -3.07
CA PRO A 111 4.09 25.90 -2.90
C PRO A 111 4.35 24.86 -4.02
N ASN A 112 4.93 25.29 -5.14
CA ASN A 112 5.32 24.45 -6.27
C ASN A 112 6.83 24.20 -6.35
N ALA A 113 7.59 24.51 -5.30
CA ALA A 113 9.02 24.22 -5.26
C ALA A 113 9.26 22.69 -5.37
N PRO A 114 10.31 22.25 -6.09
CA PRO A 114 10.77 20.88 -6.02
C PRO A 114 11.06 20.43 -4.60
N ILE A 115 10.73 19.19 -4.25
CA ILE A 115 11.14 18.61 -2.96
C ILE A 115 12.58 18.09 -3.06
N GLY A 116 13.30 18.08 -1.95
CA GLY A 116 14.68 17.55 -1.89
C GLY A 116 15.56 18.26 -0.87
N LEU A 117 16.86 17.96 -0.92
CA LEU A 117 17.89 18.64 -0.15
C LEU A 117 18.29 19.93 -0.85
N TYR A 118 18.22 21.04 -0.12
CA TYR A 118 18.61 22.36 -0.58
C TYR A 118 19.87 22.86 0.14
N SER A 119 20.75 23.54 -0.59
CA SER A 119 21.73 24.46 -0.01
C SER A 119 21.14 25.87 0.08
N LEU A 120 21.54 26.61 1.11
CA LEU A 120 21.21 28.01 1.31
C LEU A 120 22.49 28.84 1.32
N THR A 121 22.56 29.85 0.46
CA THR A 121 23.69 30.78 0.36
C THR A 121 23.19 32.21 0.48
N LEU A 122 23.89 33.02 1.28
CA LEU A 122 23.67 34.45 1.40
C LEU A 122 24.72 35.21 0.59
N ASP A 123 24.27 36.13 -0.25
CA ASP A 123 25.10 36.96 -1.13
C ASP A 123 24.98 38.44 -0.72
N GLN A 124 26.09 39.01 -0.27
CA GLN A 124 26.25 40.43 0.08
C GLN A 124 27.26 41.07 -0.86
N ASP A 125 26.81 41.96 -1.74
CA ASP A 125 27.65 42.68 -2.71
C ASP A 125 28.58 41.75 -3.54
N GLY A 126 28.13 40.54 -3.87
CA GLY A 126 28.89 39.52 -4.61
C GLY A 126 29.69 38.57 -3.74
N GLN A 127 29.78 38.81 -2.42
CA GLN A 127 30.39 37.91 -1.46
C GLN A 127 29.37 36.85 -1.03
N LYS A 128 29.57 35.63 -1.52
CA LYS A 128 28.72 34.47 -1.24
C LYS A 128 29.21 33.68 -0.04
N THR A 129 28.33 33.46 0.93
CA THR A 129 28.61 32.68 2.14
C THR A 129 27.55 31.59 2.30
N SER A 130 27.99 30.35 2.55
CA SER A 130 27.07 29.24 2.86
C SER A 130 26.40 29.49 4.21
N SER A 131 25.07 29.47 4.23
CA SER A 131 24.25 29.68 5.43
C SER A 131 23.67 28.37 5.99
N GLY A 132 23.88 27.24 5.30
CA GLY A 132 23.45 25.91 5.74
C GLY A 132 22.74 25.10 4.67
N GLN A 133 22.11 24.01 5.09
CA GLN A 133 21.29 23.14 4.26
C GLN A 133 19.96 22.86 4.94
N PHE A 134 18.92 22.59 4.14
CA PHE A 134 17.62 22.19 4.63
C PHE A 134 16.95 21.22 3.66
N THR A 135 16.09 20.34 4.18
CA THR A 135 15.26 19.47 3.34
C THR A 135 13.87 20.11 3.18
N LEU A 136 13.41 20.22 1.94
CA LEU A 136 12.08 20.72 1.59
C LEU A 136 11.16 19.56 1.19
N LEU A 137 10.02 19.43 1.89
CA LEU A 137 9.02 18.38 1.68
C LEU A 137 7.72 18.93 1.10
N PHE A 138 6.84 18.03 0.66
CA PHE A 138 5.45 18.37 0.33
C PHE A 138 4.70 18.87 1.58
N ASN A 139 3.70 19.73 1.38
CA ASN A 139 2.98 20.39 2.46
C ASN A 139 1.46 20.17 2.46
N PRO A 140 0.97 19.13 3.15
CA PRO A 140 -0.46 18.90 3.35
C PRO A 140 -1.19 20.01 4.14
N TRP A 141 -0.45 20.91 4.80
CA TRP A 141 -1.01 22.04 5.55
C TRP A 141 -1.13 23.33 4.74
N CYS A 142 -0.41 23.46 3.62
CA CYS A 142 -0.48 24.62 2.74
C CYS A 142 -1.64 24.48 1.75
N THR A 143 -2.61 25.40 1.78
CA THR A 143 -3.80 25.39 0.91
C THR A 143 -3.49 25.50 -0.58
N ARG A 144 -2.30 25.99 -0.93
CA ARG A 144 -1.83 26.19 -2.31
C ARG A 144 -0.97 25.02 -2.80
N ASP A 145 -0.65 24.04 -1.94
CA ASP A 145 0.07 22.84 -2.32
C ASP A 145 -0.87 21.82 -2.97
N ALA A 146 -0.39 21.16 -4.02
CA ALA A 146 -1.10 20.08 -4.70
C ALA A 146 -1.50 18.91 -3.77
N VAL A 147 -0.83 18.71 -2.63
CA VAL A 147 -1.19 17.66 -1.65
C VAL A 147 -2.00 18.19 -0.45
N TYR A 148 -2.54 19.40 -0.53
CA TYR A 148 -3.31 20.01 0.56
C TYR A 148 -4.45 19.09 1.04
N MET A 149 -4.46 18.82 2.34
CA MET A 149 -5.52 18.04 2.98
C MET A 149 -6.15 18.86 4.11
N ARG A 150 -7.41 19.26 3.91
CA ARG A 150 -8.11 20.18 4.82
C ARG A 150 -8.29 19.64 6.24
N SER A 151 -8.50 18.34 6.40
CA SER A 151 -8.82 17.74 7.72
C SER A 151 -7.56 17.47 8.53
N GLU A 152 -7.44 18.10 9.70
CA GLU A 152 -6.31 17.88 10.61
C GLU A 152 -6.19 16.41 11.03
N THR A 153 -7.29 15.76 11.41
CA THR A 153 -7.26 14.35 11.82
C THR A 153 -6.79 13.43 10.69
N LYS A 154 -7.10 13.77 9.43
CA LYS A 154 -6.62 13.01 8.26
C LYS A 154 -5.14 13.27 8.00
N ARG A 155 -4.64 14.49 8.22
CA ARG A 155 -3.19 14.77 8.15
C ARG A 155 -2.41 14.02 9.22
N GLN A 156 -2.96 13.94 10.43
CA GLN A 156 -2.41 13.11 11.50
C GLN A 156 -2.33 11.64 11.07
N GLU A 157 -3.41 11.05 10.55
CA GLU A 157 -3.43 9.63 10.11
C GLU A 157 -2.57 9.35 8.87
N TYR A 158 -2.68 10.17 7.82
CA TYR A 158 -2.14 9.85 6.50
C TYR A 158 -0.76 10.43 6.24
N VAL A 159 -0.19 11.20 7.17
CA VAL A 159 1.16 11.78 7.08
C VAL A 159 1.97 11.48 8.32
N LEU A 160 1.42 11.74 9.51
CA LEU A 160 2.21 11.69 10.76
C LEU A 160 2.14 10.35 11.50
N ALA A 161 1.08 9.56 11.33
CA ALA A 161 0.98 8.26 11.97
C ALA A 161 2.04 7.31 11.40
N GLN A 162 2.87 6.75 12.27
CA GLN A 162 3.95 5.84 11.91
C GLN A 162 3.58 4.36 12.08
N TYR A 163 2.38 4.09 12.60
CA TYR A 163 1.80 2.76 12.76
C TYR A 163 0.52 2.65 11.91
N GLY A 164 0.24 1.45 11.42
CA GLY A 164 -1.03 1.15 10.77
C GLY A 164 -1.38 -0.33 10.73
N LEU A 165 -2.47 -0.62 10.04
CA LEU A 165 -3.00 -1.97 9.83
C LEU A 165 -3.12 -2.25 8.33
N ILE A 166 -2.66 -3.43 7.92
CA ILE A 166 -2.85 -3.96 6.58
C ILE A 166 -3.84 -5.11 6.67
N TYR A 167 -4.97 -5.00 5.98
CA TYR A 167 -6.01 -6.02 6.04
C TYR A 167 -5.68 -7.18 5.11
N MET A 168 -5.86 -8.41 5.57
CA MET A 168 -5.58 -9.65 4.84
C MET A 168 -6.62 -10.72 5.18
N GLY A 169 -6.47 -11.90 4.58
CA GLY A 169 -7.38 -13.03 4.75
C GLY A 169 -8.35 -13.16 3.57
N ALA A 170 -9.64 -13.29 3.85
CA ALA A 170 -10.67 -13.39 2.81
C ALA A 170 -11.81 -12.40 3.08
N ALA A 171 -12.60 -12.08 2.06
CA ALA A 171 -13.70 -11.11 2.11
C ALA A 171 -14.65 -11.28 3.32
N LYS A 172 -14.89 -12.52 3.78
CA LYS A 172 -15.76 -12.82 4.92
C LYS A 172 -15.03 -13.03 6.25
N ARG A 173 -13.69 -13.00 6.24
CA ARG A 173 -12.82 -13.24 7.39
C ARG A 173 -11.58 -12.35 7.28
N ILE A 174 -11.79 -11.05 7.46
CA ILE A 174 -10.77 -10.02 7.34
C ILE A 174 -10.03 -9.87 8.67
N LYS A 175 -8.70 -9.88 8.63
CA LYS A 175 -7.83 -9.59 9.80
C LYS A 175 -6.86 -8.47 9.47
N GLY A 176 -6.62 -7.59 10.44
CA GLY A 176 -5.61 -6.54 10.34
C GLY A 176 -4.25 -7.06 10.83
N LYS A 177 -3.21 -6.98 10.01
CA LYS A 177 -1.82 -7.17 10.42
C LYS A 177 -1.24 -5.81 10.81
N PRO A 178 -0.68 -5.66 12.02
CA PRO A 178 0.04 -4.45 12.40
C PRO A 178 1.27 -4.24 11.52
N TRP A 179 1.55 -2.99 11.18
CA TRP A 179 2.73 -2.60 10.42
C TRP A 179 3.35 -1.32 10.98
N ASN A 180 4.67 -1.34 11.16
CA ASN A 180 5.45 -0.14 11.45
C ASN A 180 5.89 0.55 10.14
N PHE A 181 5.30 1.69 9.80
CA PHE A 181 5.78 2.51 8.68
C PHE A 181 7.09 3.21 9.04
N GLY A 182 7.20 3.76 10.26
CA GLY A 182 8.46 4.31 10.78
C GLY A 182 9.05 5.45 9.94
N GLN A 183 8.24 6.23 9.21
CA GLN A 183 8.75 7.21 8.24
C GLN A 183 9.63 8.33 8.83
N PHE A 184 9.63 8.52 10.16
CA PHE A 184 10.47 9.49 10.85
C PHE A 184 11.62 8.85 11.65
N GLU A 185 11.81 7.54 11.54
CA GLU A 185 12.95 6.86 12.14
C GLU A 185 14.27 7.38 11.55
N PRO A 186 15.38 7.33 12.32
CA PRO A 186 16.66 7.89 11.90
C PRO A 186 17.12 7.36 10.52
N GLY A 187 17.45 8.27 9.62
CA GLY A 187 17.95 7.95 8.27
C GLY A 187 16.87 7.65 7.23
N ILE A 188 15.63 7.27 7.61
CA ILE A 188 14.59 6.87 6.65
C ILE A 188 14.30 7.95 5.60
N LEU A 189 14.22 9.23 6.00
CA LEU A 189 14.02 10.32 5.05
C LEU A 189 15.15 10.44 4.01
N ASP A 190 16.41 10.19 4.40
CA ASP A 190 17.53 10.21 3.47
C ASP A 190 17.47 9.04 2.49
N ILE A 191 17.02 7.88 2.98
CA ILE A 191 16.76 6.71 2.13
C ILE A 191 15.66 7.04 1.12
N CYS A 192 14.58 7.70 1.54
CA CYS A 192 13.49 8.12 0.66
C CYS A 192 13.97 9.06 -0.46
N LEU A 193 14.83 10.04 -0.14
CA LEU A 193 15.45 10.91 -1.15
C LEU A 193 16.40 10.13 -2.06
N LYS A 194 17.18 9.20 -1.50
CA LYS A 194 18.07 8.31 -2.25
C LYS A 194 17.30 7.40 -3.22
N ILE A 195 16.10 6.94 -2.88
CA ILE A 195 15.22 6.19 -3.80
C ILE A 195 14.90 7.05 -5.03
N LEU A 196 14.58 8.34 -4.84
CA LEU A 196 14.37 9.25 -5.96
C LEU A 196 15.66 9.45 -6.76
N ASP A 197 16.82 9.58 -6.13
CA ASP A 197 18.11 9.75 -6.84
C ASP A 197 18.58 8.49 -7.58
N ASN A 198 18.08 7.31 -7.24
CA ASN A 198 18.42 6.05 -7.93
C ASN A 198 17.45 5.70 -9.05
N ASN A 199 16.44 6.52 -9.31
CA ASN A 199 15.46 6.24 -10.35
C ASN A 199 16.05 6.44 -11.76
N PRO A 200 15.64 5.62 -12.76
CA PRO A 200 16.20 5.71 -14.12
C PRO A 200 16.11 7.10 -14.77
N LYS A 201 15.08 7.89 -14.45
CA LYS A 201 14.91 9.24 -15.01
C LYS A 201 15.94 10.22 -14.44
N PHE A 202 16.31 10.08 -13.17
CA PHE A 202 17.41 10.86 -12.58
C PHE A 202 18.75 10.50 -13.21
N ILE A 203 19.01 9.21 -13.41
CA ILE A 203 20.25 8.73 -14.04
C ILE A 203 20.37 9.25 -15.47
N SER A 204 19.25 9.30 -16.20
CA SER A 204 19.20 9.80 -17.58
C SER A 204 19.34 11.33 -17.66
N ASP A 205 18.65 12.08 -16.80
CA ASP A 205 18.64 13.54 -16.79
C ASP A 205 18.27 14.06 -15.40
N ALA A 206 19.30 14.27 -14.57
CA ALA A 206 19.13 14.64 -13.17
C ALA A 206 18.47 16.03 -12.98
N ASP A 207 18.72 16.99 -13.88
CA ASP A 207 18.10 18.33 -13.79
C ASP A 207 16.59 18.23 -14.07
N LYS A 208 16.22 17.51 -15.13
CA LYS A 208 14.81 17.29 -15.48
C LYS A 208 14.07 16.50 -14.40
N ASP A 209 14.69 15.47 -13.83
CA ASP A 209 14.09 14.71 -12.73
C ASP A 209 13.90 15.59 -11.48
N CYS A 210 14.94 16.31 -11.05
CA CYS A 210 14.84 17.21 -9.89
C CYS A 210 13.76 18.29 -10.10
N CYS A 211 13.68 18.88 -11.30
CA CYS A 211 12.61 19.81 -11.65
C CYS A 211 11.22 19.16 -11.52
N ALA A 212 11.06 17.93 -12.01
CA ALA A 212 9.80 17.20 -12.00
C ALA A 212 9.34 16.77 -10.59
N ARG A 213 10.26 16.65 -9.62
CA ARG A 213 9.94 16.35 -8.20
C ARG A 213 9.05 17.39 -7.53
N ARG A 214 8.79 18.54 -8.16
CA ARG A 214 7.74 19.48 -7.72
C ARG A 214 6.33 18.89 -7.81
N ASN A 215 6.11 17.88 -8.64
CA ASN A 215 4.79 17.36 -8.96
C ASN A 215 4.55 16.04 -8.20
N PRO A 216 3.56 15.97 -7.28
CA PRO A 216 3.27 14.73 -6.55
C PRO A 216 2.82 13.59 -7.48
N ILE A 217 2.23 13.87 -8.65
CA ILE A 217 1.88 12.87 -9.66
C ILE A 217 3.16 12.18 -10.18
N TYR A 218 4.18 12.98 -10.50
CA TYR A 218 5.47 12.49 -10.97
C TYR A 218 6.16 11.65 -9.91
N VAL A 219 6.25 12.18 -8.68
CA VAL A 219 6.89 11.48 -7.55
C VAL A 219 6.19 10.15 -7.28
N THR A 220 4.85 10.14 -7.21
CA THR A 220 4.08 8.91 -6.96
C THR A 220 4.31 7.85 -8.05
N ARG A 221 4.38 8.27 -9.33
CA ARG A 221 4.71 7.35 -10.43
C ARG A 221 6.13 6.80 -10.33
N VAL A 222 7.12 7.63 -9.98
CA VAL A 222 8.51 7.19 -9.73
C VAL A 222 8.56 6.20 -8.56
N LEU A 223 7.82 6.45 -7.48
CA LEU A 223 7.76 5.53 -6.34
C LEU A 223 7.14 4.18 -6.73
N SER A 224 6.05 4.15 -7.51
CA SER A 224 5.44 2.87 -7.93
C SER A 224 6.43 1.98 -8.70
N ALA A 225 7.35 2.57 -9.48
CA ALA A 225 8.42 1.84 -10.16
C ALA A 225 9.55 1.46 -9.19
N MET A 226 10.09 2.43 -8.44
CA MET A 226 11.30 2.22 -7.63
C MET A 226 11.10 1.36 -6.39
N ILE A 227 9.86 1.13 -5.96
CA ILE A 227 9.60 0.24 -4.82
C ILE A 227 9.83 -1.23 -5.19
N ASN A 228 9.56 -1.63 -6.44
CA ASN A 228 9.90 -2.96 -6.95
C ASN A 228 11.23 -2.92 -7.74
N SER A 229 11.89 -4.07 -7.89
CA SER A 229 13.21 -4.14 -8.53
C SER A 229 13.21 -4.66 -9.97
N ASN A 230 12.06 -4.81 -10.63
CA ASN A 230 11.97 -5.63 -11.85
C ASN A 230 12.50 -4.93 -13.13
N ASN A 231 12.78 -3.62 -13.13
CA ASN A 231 13.45 -2.95 -14.26
C ASN A 231 14.61 -2.02 -13.84
N ASP A 232 14.81 -1.87 -12.54
CA ASP A 232 15.50 -0.73 -11.94
C ASP A 232 16.39 -1.20 -10.78
N ARG A 233 17.08 -0.25 -10.15
CA ARG A 233 17.74 -0.48 -8.85
C ARG A 233 16.77 -0.28 -7.68
N GLY A 234 15.54 -0.77 -7.84
CA GLY A 234 14.46 -0.56 -6.89
C GLY A 234 14.68 -1.28 -5.55
N VAL A 235 13.74 -1.07 -4.62
CA VAL A 235 13.92 -1.40 -3.21
C VAL A 235 13.80 -2.90 -2.94
N LEU A 236 12.77 -3.54 -3.49
CA LEU A 236 12.35 -4.87 -3.05
C LEU A 236 12.17 -5.85 -4.22
N VAL A 237 12.67 -7.07 -4.04
CA VAL A 237 12.53 -8.18 -4.99
C VAL A 237 11.29 -8.99 -4.64
N GLY A 238 10.39 -9.19 -5.60
CA GLY A 238 9.18 -10.00 -5.42
C GLY A 238 9.46 -11.50 -5.46
N SER A 239 8.83 -12.28 -4.58
CA SER A 239 8.78 -13.75 -4.68
C SER A 239 7.52 -14.33 -4.05
N TRP A 240 7.00 -15.42 -4.61
CA TRP A 240 5.77 -16.10 -4.18
C TRP A 240 5.92 -17.59 -3.87
N GLN A 241 7.11 -18.17 -4.06
CA GLN A 241 7.33 -19.62 -3.91
C GLN A 241 8.69 -19.95 -3.30
N ASP A 242 9.77 -19.32 -3.78
CA ASP A 242 11.13 -19.56 -3.26
C ASP A 242 11.64 -18.32 -2.52
N TYR A 243 11.97 -18.51 -1.25
CA TYR A 243 12.49 -17.47 -0.37
C TYR A 243 13.96 -17.71 0.02
N THR A 244 14.64 -18.63 -0.67
CA THR A 244 16.05 -18.95 -0.44
C THR A 244 16.92 -17.72 -0.69
N GLY A 245 17.83 -17.43 0.24
CA GLY A 245 18.72 -16.28 0.16
C GLY A 245 18.06 -14.93 0.49
N GLY A 246 16.89 -14.94 1.13
CA GLY A 246 16.21 -13.74 1.62
C GLY A 246 15.30 -14.01 2.81
N VAL A 247 14.48 -13.01 3.14
CA VAL A 247 13.47 -13.05 4.21
C VAL A 247 12.12 -13.41 3.61
N HIS A 248 11.42 -14.34 4.23
CA HIS A 248 10.04 -14.68 3.87
C HIS A 248 9.13 -13.45 4.06
N PRO A 249 8.32 -13.04 3.07
CA PRO A 249 7.52 -11.79 3.11
C PRO A 249 6.63 -11.63 4.35
N GLY A 250 6.06 -12.73 4.85
CA GLY A 250 5.25 -12.74 6.08
C GLY A 250 5.98 -12.39 7.39
N LYS A 251 7.32 -12.44 7.42
CA LYS A 251 8.16 -12.11 8.59
C LYS A 251 8.36 -10.61 8.77
N TRP A 252 8.17 -9.81 7.73
CA TRP A 252 8.26 -8.36 7.85
C TRP A 252 7.14 -7.83 8.73
N ILE A 253 7.51 -6.93 9.64
CA ILE A 253 6.60 -6.24 10.56
C ILE A 253 6.71 -4.71 10.45
N GLY A 254 7.67 -4.21 9.66
CA GLY A 254 7.92 -2.80 9.46
C GLY A 254 8.71 -2.50 8.18
N SER A 255 8.68 -1.23 7.78
CA SER A 255 9.36 -0.73 6.58
C SER A 255 10.81 -0.30 6.84
N GLY A 256 11.15 0.11 8.06
CA GLY A 256 12.45 0.70 8.39
C GLY A 256 13.61 -0.25 8.11
N ASP A 257 13.53 -1.49 8.60
CA ASP A 257 14.56 -2.51 8.41
C ASP A 257 14.83 -2.80 6.91
N ILE A 258 13.77 -2.91 6.11
CA ILE A 258 13.88 -3.12 4.66
C ILE A 258 14.61 -1.93 4.00
N LEU A 259 14.22 -0.70 4.34
CA LEU A 259 14.82 0.50 3.76
C LEU A 259 16.30 0.63 4.12
N HIS A 260 16.67 0.35 5.38
CA HIS A 260 18.06 0.32 5.82
C HIS A 260 18.87 -0.74 5.08
N GLN A 261 18.38 -1.99 5.03
CA GLN A 261 19.03 -3.08 4.30
C GLN A 261 19.23 -2.75 2.82
N TRP A 262 18.26 -2.08 2.19
CA TRP A 262 18.38 -1.64 0.81
C TRP A 262 19.56 -0.69 0.60
N THR A 263 19.76 0.25 1.52
CA THR A 263 20.87 1.19 1.39
C THR A 263 22.24 0.58 1.60
N GLU A 264 22.33 -0.49 2.38
CA GLU A 264 23.57 -1.22 2.68
C GLU A 264 23.93 -2.19 1.56
N SER A 265 22.91 -2.87 0.99
CA SER A 265 23.11 -4.10 0.19
C SER A 265 22.50 -4.07 -1.22
N GLY A 266 21.68 -3.06 -1.54
CA GLY A 266 20.86 -3.05 -2.76
C GLY A 266 19.52 -3.78 -2.58
N PRO A 267 18.84 -4.20 -3.68
CA PRO A 267 17.49 -4.75 -3.62
C PRO A 267 17.30 -5.84 -2.57
N VAL A 268 16.34 -5.64 -1.66
CA VAL A 268 16.06 -6.53 -0.53
C VAL A 268 15.20 -7.70 -0.98
N ARG A 269 15.49 -8.89 -0.44
CA ARG A 269 14.78 -10.13 -0.74
C ARG A 269 14.06 -10.61 0.52
N PHE A 270 12.76 -10.91 0.54
CA PHE A 270 11.76 -10.80 -0.53
C PHE A 270 10.51 -10.06 -0.07
N GLY A 271 9.71 -9.64 -1.04
CA GLY A 271 8.45 -8.93 -0.85
C GLY A 271 7.28 -9.55 -1.59
N GLN A 272 6.08 -9.16 -1.12
CA GLN A 272 4.79 -9.42 -1.74
C GLN A 272 3.93 -8.14 -1.67
N CYS A 273 2.74 -8.14 -2.27
CA CYS A 273 1.96 -6.91 -2.49
C CYS A 273 1.80 -6.02 -1.26
N TRP A 274 1.51 -6.58 -0.08
CA TRP A 274 1.40 -5.79 1.16
C TRP A 274 2.71 -5.15 1.59
N VAL A 275 3.85 -5.81 1.35
CA VAL A 275 5.18 -5.25 1.68
C VAL A 275 5.51 -4.11 0.73
N PHE A 276 5.24 -4.28 -0.57
CA PHE A 276 5.40 -3.21 -1.56
C PHE A 276 4.52 -2.01 -1.23
N ALA A 277 3.23 -2.22 -0.97
CA ALA A 277 2.30 -1.15 -0.60
C ALA A 277 2.71 -0.45 0.70
N ALA A 278 3.18 -1.20 1.70
CA ALA A 278 3.63 -0.61 2.95
C ALA A 278 4.88 0.26 2.78
N LEU A 279 5.87 -0.19 2.00
CA LEU A 279 7.04 0.62 1.65
C LEU A 279 6.65 1.88 0.87
N ALA A 280 5.77 1.75 -0.13
CA ALA A 280 5.28 2.91 -0.89
C ALA A 280 4.57 3.92 0.02
N CYS A 281 3.76 3.45 0.98
CA CYS A 281 3.11 4.29 1.97
C CYS A 281 4.13 5.01 2.87
N THR A 282 5.13 4.29 3.39
CA THR A 282 6.22 4.86 4.19
C THR A 282 6.96 5.97 3.44
N VAL A 283 7.38 5.71 2.21
CA VAL A 283 8.15 6.68 1.41
C VAL A 283 7.28 7.89 1.05
N SER A 284 6.02 7.68 0.63
CA SER A 284 5.09 8.79 0.36
C SER A 284 4.88 9.67 1.60
N ARG A 285 4.64 9.06 2.77
CA ARG A 285 4.46 9.78 4.04
C ARG A 285 5.71 10.55 4.45
N ALA A 286 6.90 9.95 4.32
CA ALA A 286 8.19 10.59 4.60
C ALA A 286 8.38 11.87 3.75
N LEU A 287 8.03 11.80 2.46
CA LEU A 287 8.12 12.93 1.54
C LEU A 287 7.02 13.98 1.73
N GLY A 288 6.00 13.70 2.56
CA GLY A 288 4.89 14.59 2.87
C GLY A 288 3.67 14.44 1.97
N ILE A 289 3.56 13.36 1.19
CA ILE A 289 2.37 13.04 0.40
C ILE A 289 1.41 12.23 1.31
N PRO A 290 0.19 12.70 1.60
CA PRO A 290 -0.74 11.93 2.41
C PRO A 290 -1.09 10.62 1.72
N CYS A 291 -0.87 9.50 2.39
CA CYS A 291 -0.95 8.17 1.80
C CYS A 291 -1.58 7.15 2.76
N ARG A 292 -2.35 6.21 2.22
CA ARG A 292 -2.94 5.08 2.95
C ARG A 292 -2.77 3.77 2.18
N VAL A 293 -2.57 2.68 2.91
CA VAL A 293 -2.59 1.32 2.36
C VAL A 293 -4.03 0.87 2.18
N VAL A 294 -4.32 0.21 1.07
CA VAL A 294 -5.66 -0.27 0.69
C VAL A 294 -5.57 -1.75 0.33
N THR A 295 -6.50 -2.55 0.86
CA THR A 295 -6.66 -3.96 0.51
C THR A 295 -7.94 -4.15 -0.28
N ASN A 296 -7.87 -4.85 -1.41
CA ASN A 296 -9.00 -5.33 -2.20
C ASN A 296 -9.15 -6.85 -2.02
N PHE A 297 -10.34 -7.34 -1.66
CA PHE A 297 -10.59 -8.79 -1.54
C PHE A 297 -11.24 -9.34 -2.79
N GLY A 298 -10.78 -10.50 -3.26
CA GLY A 298 -11.14 -10.99 -4.60
C GLY A 298 -10.61 -10.06 -5.69
N SER A 299 -9.32 -9.71 -5.65
CA SER A 299 -8.73 -8.83 -6.66
C SER A 299 -8.53 -9.61 -7.95
N ALA A 300 -9.08 -9.12 -9.05
CA ALA A 300 -8.85 -9.71 -10.35
C ALA A 300 -7.45 -9.32 -10.87
N HIS A 301 -6.71 -10.29 -11.38
CA HIS A 301 -5.52 -10.04 -12.18
C HIS A 301 -5.82 -10.45 -13.62
N ASP A 302 -6.35 -9.49 -14.36
CA ASP A 302 -6.74 -9.61 -15.77
C ASP A 302 -5.51 -9.34 -16.65
N THR A 303 -5.11 -10.34 -17.44
CA THR A 303 -3.91 -10.26 -18.27
C THR A 303 -4.17 -9.78 -19.70
N ASP A 304 -5.42 -9.69 -20.14
CA ASP A 304 -5.79 -9.26 -21.50
C ASP A 304 -6.69 -8.02 -21.54
N ALA A 305 -7.04 -7.48 -20.36
CA ALA A 305 -7.84 -6.27 -20.14
C ALA A 305 -9.24 -6.33 -20.76
N ASN A 306 -9.80 -7.53 -20.92
CA ASN A 306 -11.15 -7.74 -21.43
C ASN A 306 -12.24 -7.57 -20.35
N LEU A 307 -11.85 -7.35 -19.08
CA LEU A 307 -12.69 -7.20 -17.88
C LEU A 307 -13.51 -8.45 -17.51
N ILE A 308 -13.06 -9.61 -17.99
CA ILE A 308 -13.67 -10.93 -17.80
C ILE A 308 -12.56 -11.91 -17.40
N ILE A 309 -12.57 -12.32 -16.14
CA ILE A 309 -11.71 -13.41 -15.66
C ILE A 309 -12.35 -14.75 -16.05
N GLU A 310 -11.74 -15.43 -17.00
CA GLU A 310 -12.16 -16.78 -17.39
C GLU A 310 -11.50 -17.82 -16.48
N ASN A 311 -12.28 -18.74 -15.93
CA ASN A 311 -11.76 -19.95 -15.30
C ASN A 311 -12.07 -21.14 -16.20
N LEU A 312 -11.03 -21.80 -16.70
CA LEU A 312 -11.19 -22.96 -17.58
C LEU A 312 -11.17 -24.26 -16.79
N TYR A 313 -12.10 -25.16 -17.10
CA TYR A 313 -12.23 -26.48 -16.51
C TYR A 313 -12.29 -27.56 -17.60
N ASP A 314 -11.85 -28.77 -17.28
CA ASP A 314 -12.11 -29.96 -18.12
C ASP A 314 -13.45 -30.64 -17.76
N GLU A 315 -13.84 -31.66 -18.54
CA GLU A 315 -15.11 -32.40 -18.33
C GLU A 315 -15.17 -33.19 -17.01
N ASP A 316 -14.03 -33.37 -16.35
CA ASP A 316 -13.92 -34.02 -15.05
C ASP A 316 -13.91 -33.01 -13.89
N GLY A 317 -14.01 -31.71 -14.20
CA GLY A 317 -14.11 -30.63 -13.21
C GLY A 317 -12.76 -30.14 -12.68
N GLU A 318 -11.64 -30.53 -13.29
CA GLU A 318 -10.32 -30.03 -12.92
C GLU A 318 -10.02 -28.68 -13.59
N ARG A 319 -9.42 -27.76 -12.83
CA ARG A 319 -9.10 -26.42 -13.30
C ARG A 319 -7.86 -26.45 -14.21
N MET A 320 -8.00 -25.87 -15.39
CA MET A 320 -6.92 -25.65 -16.36
C MET A 320 -6.28 -24.28 -16.14
N SER A 321 -4.99 -24.17 -16.41
CA SER A 321 -4.26 -22.88 -16.35
C SER A 321 -4.50 -22.05 -17.61
N ASN A 322 -4.85 -20.77 -17.45
CA ASN A 322 -5.07 -19.83 -18.55
C ASN A 322 -4.51 -18.41 -18.33
N GLY A 323 -3.66 -18.19 -17.33
CA GLY A 323 -2.98 -16.90 -17.09
C GLY A 323 -3.74 -15.96 -16.16
N ASP A 324 -5.06 -15.87 -16.29
CA ASP A 324 -5.89 -15.08 -15.39
C ASP A 324 -6.00 -15.70 -13.99
N SER A 325 -6.07 -14.85 -12.99
CA SER A 325 -6.24 -15.30 -11.61
C SER A 325 -7.04 -14.32 -10.78
N ILE A 326 -7.72 -14.84 -9.76
CA ILE A 326 -8.34 -14.04 -8.72
C ILE A 326 -7.51 -14.24 -7.47
N TRP A 327 -6.96 -13.15 -6.97
CA TRP A 327 -6.20 -13.12 -5.74
C TRP A 327 -7.20 -13.03 -4.58
N ASN A 328 -6.99 -13.82 -3.53
CA ASN A 328 -7.84 -13.79 -2.34
C ASN A 328 -7.89 -12.36 -1.76
N PHE A 329 -6.75 -11.69 -1.79
CA PHE A 329 -6.65 -10.24 -1.63
C PHE A 329 -5.45 -9.69 -2.39
N HIS A 330 -5.49 -8.40 -2.68
CA HIS A 330 -4.37 -7.62 -3.20
C HIS A 330 -4.25 -6.29 -2.45
N VAL A 331 -3.06 -5.73 -2.38
CA VAL A 331 -2.78 -4.54 -1.56
C VAL A 331 -1.98 -3.51 -2.36
N TRP A 332 -2.46 -2.27 -2.37
CA TRP A 332 -1.83 -1.11 -3.02
C TRP A 332 -1.90 0.13 -2.12
N VAL A 333 -1.59 1.31 -2.66
CA VAL A 333 -1.71 2.59 -1.95
C VAL A 333 -2.61 3.61 -2.64
N ASP A 334 -3.29 4.42 -1.84
CA ASP A 334 -3.94 5.66 -2.30
C ASP A 334 -3.16 6.87 -1.79
N SER A 335 -2.76 7.76 -2.70
CA SER A 335 -2.10 9.04 -2.39
C SER A 335 -3.02 10.22 -2.67
N TRP A 336 -3.08 11.21 -1.77
CA TRP A 336 -3.94 12.39 -1.91
C TRP A 336 -3.22 13.52 -2.66
N MET A 337 -3.75 13.93 -3.81
CA MET A 337 -3.21 15.05 -4.59
C MET A 337 -4.24 15.63 -5.58
N THR A 338 -3.97 16.83 -6.09
CA THR A 338 -4.66 17.38 -7.26
C THR A 338 -4.17 16.76 -8.57
N ARG A 339 -5.00 16.82 -9.60
CA ARG A 339 -4.78 16.31 -10.97
C ARG A 339 -4.94 17.43 -11.99
N PRO A 340 -4.06 18.45 -11.99
CA PRO A 340 -4.13 19.54 -12.98
C PRO A 340 -4.00 19.04 -14.43
N ASP A 341 -3.43 17.86 -14.64
CA ASP A 341 -3.35 17.17 -15.94
C ASP A 341 -4.69 16.58 -16.42
N LEU A 342 -5.65 16.34 -15.52
CA LEU A 342 -6.99 15.81 -15.84
C LEU A 342 -8.13 16.79 -15.57
N GLY A 343 -7.88 17.83 -14.77
CA GLY A 343 -8.87 18.77 -14.25
C GLY A 343 -9.29 18.47 -12.80
N THR A 344 -9.83 19.49 -12.12
CA THR A 344 -10.17 19.45 -10.68
C THR A 344 -11.18 18.39 -10.30
N ASP A 345 -11.97 17.91 -11.26
CA ASP A 345 -12.90 16.82 -11.04
C ASP A 345 -12.23 15.54 -10.57
N PHE A 346 -10.96 15.31 -10.95
CA PHE A 346 -10.22 14.09 -10.65
C PHE A 346 -9.24 14.24 -9.47
N ASP A 347 -9.28 15.37 -8.77
CA ASP A 347 -8.53 15.61 -7.54
C ASP A 347 -8.93 14.64 -6.42
N GLY A 348 -8.05 14.48 -5.43
CA GLY A 348 -8.28 13.68 -4.24
C GLY A 348 -7.44 12.41 -4.23
N TRP A 349 -8.03 11.29 -3.83
CA TRP A 349 -7.31 10.01 -3.77
C TRP A 349 -6.95 9.49 -5.16
N GLN A 350 -5.70 9.10 -5.32
CA GLN A 350 -5.15 8.47 -6.51
C GLN A 350 -4.54 7.10 -6.14
N THR A 351 -5.03 6.04 -6.76
CA THR A 351 -4.52 4.67 -6.61
C THR A 351 -3.21 4.50 -7.36
N SER A 352 -2.21 3.91 -6.69
CA SER A 352 -0.98 3.41 -7.31
C SER A 352 -0.64 2.05 -6.76
N ASP A 353 -0.29 1.12 -7.66
CA ASP A 353 0.15 -0.21 -7.28
C ASP A 353 1.66 -0.38 -7.54
N PRO A 354 2.48 -0.50 -6.47
CA PRO A 354 3.91 -0.76 -6.59
C PRO A 354 4.25 -2.24 -6.86
N THR A 355 3.26 -3.14 -6.85
CA THR A 355 3.47 -4.57 -7.13
C THR A 355 3.72 -4.76 -8.63
N PRO A 356 4.79 -5.48 -9.04
CA PRO A 356 5.10 -5.68 -10.45
C PRO A 356 4.18 -6.74 -11.06
N GLN A 357 3.00 -6.32 -11.50
CA GLN A 357 2.00 -7.15 -12.19
C GLN A 357 2.09 -6.96 -13.71
N GLU A 358 1.78 -5.75 -14.17
CA GLU A 358 1.83 -5.36 -15.59
C GLU A 358 2.78 -4.19 -15.83
N THR A 359 3.26 -4.05 -17.07
CA THR A 359 4.10 -2.90 -17.44
C THR A 359 3.27 -1.75 -17.98
N SER A 360 3.50 -0.54 -17.48
CA SER A 360 3.01 0.71 -18.05
C SER A 360 4.15 1.40 -18.79
N ASP A 361 3.99 1.60 -20.10
CA ASP A 361 5.04 2.11 -21.01
C ASP A 361 6.36 1.31 -20.92
N GLY A 362 6.28 -0.01 -20.73
CA GLY A 362 7.42 -0.92 -20.64
C GLY A 362 8.15 -0.94 -19.28
N VAL A 363 7.60 -0.29 -18.26
CA VAL A 363 8.14 -0.28 -16.88
C VAL A 363 7.10 -0.89 -15.93
N PHE A 364 7.52 -1.77 -15.02
CA PHE A 364 6.65 -2.32 -13.97
C PHE A 364 6.28 -1.23 -12.97
N CYS A 365 5.21 -0.50 -13.27
CA CYS A 365 4.66 0.58 -12.49
C CYS A 365 3.17 0.75 -12.81
N CYS A 366 2.39 1.21 -11.83
CA CYS A 366 0.95 1.41 -11.99
C CYS A 366 0.47 2.68 -11.24
N GLY A 367 -0.31 3.50 -11.94
CA GLY A 367 -0.87 4.75 -11.44
C GLY A 367 0.10 5.94 -11.53
N PRO A 368 -0.23 7.06 -10.87
CA PRO A 368 -1.41 7.29 -10.03
C PRO A 368 -2.70 7.49 -10.84
N CYS A 369 -3.76 6.74 -10.50
CA CYS A 369 -5.06 6.81 -11.14
C CYS A 369 -6.13 7.40 -10.20
N SER A 370 -6.94 8.33 -10.68
CA SER A 370 -7.99 8.94 -9.87
C SER A 370 -9.06 7.91 -9.47
N LEU A 371 -9.38 7.80 -8.18
CA LEU A 371 -10.47 6.93 -7.72
C LEU A 371 -11.80 7.29 -8.38
N LYS A 372 -12.03 8.59 -8.65
CA LYS A 372 -13.21 9.02 -9.39
C LYS A 372 -13.19 8.51 -10.82
N ALA A 373 -12.04 8.50 -11.50
CA ALA A 373 -11.95 7.94 -12.84
C ALA A 373 -12.30 6.44 -12.86
N ILE A 374 -11.80 5.68 -11.88
CA ILE A 374 -12.17 4.27 -11.72
C ILE A 374 -13.67 4.12 -11.45
N ARG A 375 -14.21 4.85 -10.48
CA ARG A 375 -15.62 4.78 -10.10
C ARG A 375 -16.57 5.15 -11.24
N GLU A 376 -16.19 6.09 -12.08
CA GLU A 376 -17.00 6.59 -13.20
C GLU A 376 -16.70 5.89 -14.53
N GLY A 377 -15.85 4.85 -14.55
CA GLY A 377 -15.48 4.12 -15.79
C GLY A 377 -14.76 4.99 -16.82
N GLU A 378 -13.99 5.98 -16.39
CA GLU A 378 -13.22 6.89 -17.25
C GLU A 378 -11.87 6.28 -17.66
N LEU A 379 -11.93 5.14 -18.37
CA LEU A 379 -10.76 4.28 -18.64
C LEU A 379 -9.70 4.91 -19.56
N THR A 380 -10.02 6.00 -20.25
CA THR A 380 -9.05 6.74 -21.08
C THR A 380 -8.17 7.70 -20.27
N LYS A 381 -8.48 7.91 -19.00
CA LYS A 381 -7.72 8.83 -18.14
C LYS A 381 -6.42 8.18 -17.70
N LYS A 382 -5.37 8.99 -17.73
CA LYS A 382 -4.07 8.58 -17.20
C LYS A 382 -4.13 8.54 -15.67
N TYR A 383 -3.46 7.61 -15.00
CA TYR A 383 -2.61 6.53 -15.54
C TYR A 383 -3.30 5.19 -15.29
N ASP A 384 -3.11 4.22 -16.19
CA ASP A 384 -3.39 2.80 -15.93
C ASP A 384 -4.83 2.48 -15.47
N ALA A 385 -5.79 3.35 -15.82
CA ALA A 385 -7.19 3.21 -15.43
C ALA A 385 -7.85 1.89 -15.86
N PRO A 386 -7.60 1.34 -17.07
CA PRO A 386 -8.18 0.05 -17.46
C PRO A 386 -7.78 -1.09 -16.54
N PHE A 387 -6.49 -1.17 -16.20
CA PHE A 387 -5.95 -2.23 -15.34
C PHE A 387 -6.57 -2.16 -13.94
N ILE A 388 -6.48 -1.01 -13.28
CA ILE A 388 -7.03 -0.81 -11.93
C ILE A 388 -8.55 -1.01 -11.90
N PHE A 389 -9.25 -0.63 -12.98
CA PHE A 389 -10.69 -0.87 -13.08
C PHE A 389 -11.01 -2.37 -13.16
N ALA A 390 -10.25 -3.14 -13.93
CA ALA A 390 -10.39 -4.59 -14.01
C ALA A 390 -10.24 -5.24 -12.64
N GLU A 391 -9.24 -4.83 -11.85
CA GLU A 391 -8.96 -5.39 -10.52
C GLU A 391 -10.16 -5.35 -9.56
N VAL A 392 -11.05 -4.37 -9.73
CA VAL A 392 -12.20 -4.13 -8.83
C VAL A 392 -13.57 -4.40 -9.46
N ASN A 393 -13.67 -4.51 -10.79
CA ASN A 393 -14.94 -4.66 -11.51
C ASN A 393 -15.00 -5.84 -12.49
N ALA A 394 -13.95 -6.64 -12.66
CA ALA A 394 -14.02 -7.76 -13.60
C ALA A 394 -15.12 -8.76 -13.25
N ASP A 395 -15.78 -9.28 -14.28
CA ASP A 395 -16.71 -10.40 -14.14
C ASP A 395 -15.92 -11.71 -14.13
N VAL A 396 -16.43 -12.72 -13.44
CA VAL A 396 -15.83 -14.06 -13.44
C VAL A 396 -16.73 -15.00 -14.21
N VAL A 397 -16.15 -15.80 -15.10
CA VAL A 397 -16.89 -16.76 -15.92
C VAL A 397 -16.21 -18.11 -15.83
N ASP A 398 -16.97 -19.14 -15.43
CA ASP A 398 -16.46 -20.50 -15.40
C ASP A 398 -16.88 -21.23 -16.68
N LEU A 399 -15.90 -21.68 -17.45
CA LEU A 399 -16.06 -22.36 -18.72
C LEU A 399 -15.56 -23.81 -18.61
N VAL A 400 -16.33 -24.76 -19.12
CA VAL A 400 -15.89 -26.15 -19.31
C VAL A 400 -15.52 -26.39 -20.76
N ARG A 401 -14.34 -26.95 -20.99
CA ARG A 401 -13.87 -27.39 -22.31
C ARG A 401 -14.30 -28.83 -22.54
N LEU A 402 -15.30 -29.01 -23.41
CA LEU A 402 -15.77 -30.33 -23.79
C LEU A 402 -14.72 -31.08 -24.62
N SER A 403 -14.81 -32.40 -24.67
CA SER A 403 -13.96 -33.27 -25.51
C SER A 403 -14.02 -32.92 -27.00
N SER A 404 -15.11 -32.29 -27.44
CA SER A 404 -15.25 -31.74 -28.81
C SER A 404 -14.42 -30.47 -29.06
N GLY A 405 -13.73 -29.95 -28.04
CA GLY A 405 -13.01 -28.68 -28.07
C GLY A 405 -13.89 -27.44 -27.89
N LYS A 406 -15.21 -27.59 -27.72
CA LYS A 406 -16.16 -26.49 -27.50
C LYS A 406 -16.13 -26.05 -26.04
N PHE A 407 -16.15 -24.74 -25.80
CA PHE A 407 -16.35 -24.18 -24.46
C PHE A 407 -17.84 -23.98 -24.16
N VAL A 408 -18.25 -24.37 -22.97
CA VAL A 408 -19.60 -24.13 -22.44
C VAL A 408 -19.47 -23.38 -21.12
N GLN A 409 -20.11 -22.23 -21.03
CA GLN A 409 -20.24 -21.53 -19.76
C GLN A 409 -21.24 -22.26 -18.87
N PHE A 410 -20.84 -22.52 -17.63
CA PHE A 410 -21.71 -23.20 -16.66
C PHE A 410 -21.91 -22.43 -15.37
N SER A 411 -21.00 -21.50 -15.05
CA SER A 411 -21.10 -20.64 -13.88
C SER A 411 -20.48 -19.27 -14.18
N GLY A 412 -20.75 -18.30 -13.32
CA GLY A 412 -20.19 -16.97 -13.40
C GLY A 412 -20.60 -16.12 -12.20
N SER A 413 -19.90 -15.03 -11.98
CA SER A 413 -20.14 -14.14 -10.86
C SER A 413 -19.75 -12.71 -11.22
N THR A 414 -20.71 -11.81 -11.06
CA THR A 414 -20.52 -10.35 -11.11
C THR A 414 -20.13 -9.78 -9.74
N LYS A 415 -20.22 -10.59 -8.67
CA LYS A 415 -20.12 -10.12 -7.28
C LYS A 415 -18.78 -10.41 -6.62
N SER A 416 -17.99 -11.32 -7.18
CA SER A 416 -16.85 -11.95 -6.52
C SER A 416 -15.59 -11.09 -6.53
N VAL A 417 -15.49 -10.17 -7.48
CA VAL A 417 -14.33 -9.28 -7.64
C VAL A 417 -14.57 -7.96 -6.89
N GLY A 418 -13.51 -7.38 -6.34
CA GLY A 418 -13.60 -6.02 -5.79
C GLY A 418 -14.39 -5.93 -4.47
N GLN A 419 -14.28 -6.92 -3.59
CA GLN A 419 -15.07 -6.99 -2.35
C GLN A 419 -14.38 -6.29 -1.18
N TYR A 420 -15.19 -5.62 -0.34
CA TYR A 420 -14.75 -5.02 0.93
C TYR A 420 -13.42 -4.27 0.84
N ILE A 421 -13.26 -3.39 -0.14
CA ILE A 421 -12.03 -2.62 -0.32
C ILE A 421 -11.82 -1.81 0.96
N SER A 422 -10.72 -2.07 1.66
CA SER A 422 -10.55 -1.71 3.08
C SER A 422 -9.27 -0.94 3.32
N THR A 423 -9.33 0.01 4.25
CA THR A 423 -8.18 0.74 4.78
C THR A 423 -8.36 0.99 6.27
N LYS A 424 -7.30 1.39 6.98
CA LYS A 424 -7.39 1.70 8.41
C LYS A 424 -8.22 2.98 8.61
N ALA A 425 -9.09 2.99 9.61
CA ALA A 425 -9.86 4.18 9.96
C ALA A 425 -8.97 5.29 10.52
N VAL A 426 -9.38 6.54 10.31
CA VAL A 426 -8.68 7.71 10.84
C VAL A 426 -8.80 7.74 12.35
N GLY A 427 -7.66 7.71 13.06
CA GLY A 427 -7.61 7.85 14.52
C GLY A 427 -8.10 6.64 15.31
N SER A 428 -8.31 5.48 14.68
CA SER A 428 -8.66 4.22 15.34
C SER A 428 -8.09 3.01 14.58
N ASP A 429 -8.11 1.85 15.23
CA ASP A 429 -7.68 0.57 14.64
C ASP A 429 -8.83 -0.18 13.92
N ASP A 430 -9.99 0.45 13.85
CA ASP A 430 -11.15 -0.08 13.15
C ASP A 430 -10.91 -0.12 11.63
N ARG A 431 -11.51 -1.12 10.99
CA ARG A 431 -11.53 -1.22 9.53
C ARG A 431 -12.51 -0.20 8.94
N HIS A 432 -12.06 0.58 7.98
CA HIS A 432 -12.89 1.45 7.17
C HIS A 432 -13.11 0.86 5.78
N ASP A 433 -14.36 0.54 5.46
CA ASP A 433 -14.77 0.07 4.15
C ASP A 433 -14.93 1.24 3.17
N ILE A 434 -14.12 1.23 2.11
CA ILE A 434 -14.05 2.26 1.07
C ILE A 434 -14.45 1.73 -0.31
N THR A 435 -15.14 0.58 -0.38
CA THR A 435 -15.59 -0.02 -1.66
C THR A 435 -16.38 0.96 -2.52
N HIS A 436 -17.24 1.77 -1.88
CA HIS A 436 -18.06 2.80 -2.52
C HIS A 436 -17.24 3.93 -3.19
N GLN A 437 -15.94 4.04 -2.90
CA GLN A 437 -15.05 5.02 -3.54
C GLN A 437 -14.52 4.52 -4.89
N TYR A 438 -14.49 3.21 -5.10
CA TYR A 438 -14.01 2.57 -6.33
C TYR A 438 -15.13 2.14 -7.26
N LYS A 439 -16.29 1.76 -6.73
CA LYS A 439 -17.42 1.30 -7.55
C LYS A 439 -18.77 1.59 -6.93
N TYR A 440 -19.78 1.64 -7.80
CA TYR A 440 -21.18 1.73 -7.40
C TYR A 440 -21.68 0.41 -6.82
N SER A 441 -22.81 0.46 -6.12
CA SER A 441 -23.42 -0.75 -5.57
C SER A 441 -23.88 -1.67 -6.69
N GLU A 442 -23.66 -2.96 -6.50
CA GLU A 442 -24.01 -3.96 -7.50
C GLU A 442 -25.53 -4.01 -7.79
N GLY A 443 -25.87 -4.13 -9.06
CA GLY A 443 -27.24 -4.11 -9.60
C GLY A 443 -27.82 -2.71 -9.82
N SER A 444 -27.12 -1.65 -9.40
CA SER A 444 -27.59 -0.27 -9.54
C SER A 444 -27.60 0.22 -10.99
N ASN A 445 -28.35 1.29 -11.26
CA ASN A 445 -28.39 1.88 -12.60
C ASN A 445 -27.07 2.57 -12.95
N GLU A 446 -26.40 3.14 -11.94
CA GLU A 446 -25.12 3.82 -12.04
C GLU A 446 -24.01 2.83 -12.43
N GLU A 447 -23.96 1.67 -11.77
CA GLU A 447 -23.03 0.60 -12.14
C GLU A 447 -23.21 0.20 -13.61
N ARG A 448 -24.44 -0.04 -14.08
CA ARG A 448 -24.68 -0.43 -15.47
C ARG A 448 -24.19 0.62 -16.46
N ARG A 449 -24.43 1.90 -16.20
CA ARG A 449 -23.93 2.99 -17.04
C ARG A 449 -22.40 3.02 -17.09
N VAL A 450 -21.75 2.76 -15.95
CA VAL A 450 -20.28 2.68 -15.87
C VAL A 450 -19.76 1.50 -16.68
N TYR A 451 -20.39 0.34 -16.60
CA TYR A 451 -20.01 -0.85 -17.37
C TYR A 451 -20.21 -0.64 -18.88
N GLU A 452 -21.36 -0.10 -19.29
CA GLU A 452 -21.63 0.25 -20.70
C GLU A 452 -20.56 1.21 -21.25
N LYS A 453 -20.20 2.23 -20.47
CA LYS A 453 -19.17 3.20 -20.82
C LYS A 453 -17.77 2.59 -20.90
N ALA A 454 -17.46 1.66 -20.00
CA ALA A 454 -16.23 0.87 -20.02
C ALA A 454 -16.17 -0.14 -21.18
N GLN A 455 -17.21 -0.20 -22.04
CA GLN A 455 -17.41 -1.24 -23.06
C GLN A 455 -17.46 -2.65 -22.48
N HIS A 456 -17.70 -2.76 -21.17
CA HIS A 456 -17.97 -3.99 -20.46
C HIS A 456 -19.39 -4.44 -20.81
N HIS A 457 -19.47 -5.36 -21.76
CA HIS A 457 -20.74 -6.01 -22.05
C HIS A 457 -20.95 -7.08 -20.98
N ASN A 458 -21.69 -6.74 -19.92
CA ASN A 458 -22.15 -7.68 -18.90
C ASN A 458 -22.87 -8.88 -19.57
N LYS A 459 -22.14 -9.96 -19.86
CA LYS A 459 -22.68 -11.17 -20.49
C LYS A 459 -23.53 -11.99 -19.52
N LEU A 460 -23.47 -11.69 -18.21
CA LEU A 460 -24.11 -12.48 -17.15
C LEU A 460 -25.50 -11.95 -16.73
N LEU A 461 -25.87 -10.70 -17.07
CA LEU A 461 -27.10 -10.05 -16.59
C LEU A 461 -28.41 -10.52 -17.28
N GLN A 462 -28.41 -11.65 -18.00
CA GLN A 462 -29.62 -12.22 -18.63
C GLN A 462 -30.14 -13.51 -17.97
N ARG A 463 -29.82 -13.78 -16.70
CA ARG A 463 -30.42 -14.91 -15.98
C ARG A 463 -31.28 -14.43 -14.82
N GLY A 464 -32.59 -14.62 -14.94
CA GLY A 464 -33.48 -14.67 -13.77
C GLY A 464 -33.16 -15.91 -12.92
N GLU A 465 -33.84 -16.08 -11.78
CA GLU A 465 -33.78 -17.34 -11.03
C GLU A 465 -34.18 -18.51 -11.95
N GLU A 466 -33.20 -19.26 -12.46
CA GLU A 466 -33.45 -20.39 -13.34
C GLU A 466 -33.87 -21.62 -12.51
N GLN A 467 -34.86 -22.37 -13.00
CA GLN A 467 -35.08 -23.74 -12.55
C GLN A 467 -33.80 -24.55 -12.77
N GLY A 468 -33.29 -25.21 -11.72
CA GLY A 468 -32.01 -25.91 -11.80
C GLY A 468 -31.50 -26.46 -10.48
N LEU A 469 -30.38 -27.18 -10.57
CA LEU A 469 -29.61 -27.57 -9.39
C LEU A 469 -28.88 -26.34 -8.84
N HIS A 470 -28.83 -26.22 -7.52
CA HIS A 470 -28.16 -25.12 -6.83
C HIS A 470 -27.23 -25.69 -5.77
N ILE A 471 -25.99 -25.21 -5.73
CA ILE A 471 -25.00 -25.69 -4.79
C ILE A 471 -24.47 -24.55 -3.92
N LYS A 472 -24.35 -24.79 -2.60
CA LYS A 472 -23.78 -23.85 -1.64
C LYS A 472 -22.83 -24.57 -0.68
N ILE A 473 -21.67 -23.97 -0.41
CA ILE A 473 -20.74 -24.47 0.62
C ILE A 473 -21.02 -23.76 1.95
N LYS A 474 -21.12 -24.50 3.04
CA LYS A 474 -21.13 -24.01 4.43
C LYS A 474 -19.83 -24.43 5.11
N LEU A 475 -19.15 -23.45 5.68
CA LEU A 475 -17.91 -23.66 6.43
C LEU A 475 -18.25 -23.87 7.91
N ALA A 476 -17.34 -24.52 8.64
CA ALA A 476 -17.41 -24.57 10.10
C ALA A 476 -17.04 -23.22 10.72
N ASP A 477 -17.49 -22.96 11.95
CA ASP A 477 -17.21 -21.69 12.64
C ASP A 477 -15.76 -21.59 13.14
N ASN A 478 -15.19 -22.72 13.59
CA ASN A 478 -13.82 -22.79 14.12
C ASN A 478 -12.97 -23.71 13.26
N MET A 479 -12.04 -23.13 12.52
CA MET A 479 -11.10 -23.86 11.64
C MET A 479 -9.68 -23.39 12.00
N ILE A 480 -9.17 -23.90 13.11
CA ILE A 480 -7.86 -23.52 13.66
C ILE A 480 -6.80 -24.37 12.97
N VAL A 481 -5.67 -23.76 12.60
CA VAL A 481 -4.53 -24.52 12.06
C VAL A 481 -4.08 -25.58 13.08
N GLY A 482 -3.85 -26.82 12.64
CA GLY A 482 -3.53 -27.94 13.54
C GLY A 482 -4.72 -28.80 13.97
N SER A 483 -5.95 -28.41 13.64
CA SER A 483 -7.17 -29.15 14.02
C SER A 483 -7.86 -29.83 12.83
N ASP A 484 -8.54 -30.94 13.08
CA ASP A 484 -9.47 -31.53 12.12
C ASP A 484 -10.80 -30.78 12.11
N PHE A 485 -11.39 -30.58 10.94
CA PHE A 485 -12.71 -29.98 10.81
C PHE A 485 -13.46 -30.51 9.58
N GLU A 486 -14.77 -30.27 9.54
CA GLU A 486 -15.64 -30.73 8.46
C GLU A 486 -16.33 -29.53 7.79
N VAL A 487 -16.42 -29.56 6.47
CA VAL A 487 -17.17 -28.60 5.66
C VAL A 487 -18.28 -29.30 4.90
N HIS A 488 -19.33 -28.54 4.55
CA HIS A 488 -20.53 -29.10 3.94
C HIS A 488 -20.88 -28.42 2.64
N ALA A 489 -21.23 -29.20 1.62
CA ALA A 489 -21.94 -28.73 0.45
C ALA A 489 -23.41 -29.12 0.55
N ILE A 490 -24.30 -28.20 0.20
CA ILE A 490 -25.74 -28.44 0.12
C ILE A 490 -26.15 -28.26 -1.33
N LEU A 491 -26.61 -29.34 -1.95
CA LEU A 491 -27.12 -29.41 -3.31
C LEU A 491 -28.66 -29.44 -3.26
N THR A 492 -29.31 -28.41 -3.80
CA THR A 492 -30.76 -28.27 -3.86
C THR A 492 -31.24 -28.48 -5.29
N ASN A 493 -32.29 -29.27 -5.49
CA ASN A 493 -32.89 -29.50 -6.81
C ASN A 493 -34.22 -28.73 -6.96
N ASN A 494 -34.19 -27.65 -7.74
CA ASN A 494 -35.39 -26.88 -8.08
C ASN A 494 -36.00 -27.29 -9.44
N CYS A 495 -35.56 -28.41 -10.02
CA CYS A 495 -36.19 -28.98 -11.21
C CYS A 495 -37.49 -29.70 -10.84
N VAL A 496 -38.37 -29.90 -11.81
CA VAL A 496 -39.60 -30.69 -11.62
C VAL A 496 -39.33 -32.18 -11.43
N ASP A 497 -38.22 -32.69 -12.00
CA ASP A 497 -37.83 -34.10 -11.95
C ASP A 497 -36.65 -34.33 -11.00
N ALA A 498 -36.53 -35.56 -10.51
CA ALA A 498 -35.33 -36.02 -9.81
C ALA A 498 -34.11 -35.96 -10.75
N ARG A 499 -32.95 -35.58 -10.20
CA ARG A 499 -31.70 -35.47 -10.94
C ARG A 499 -30.67 -36.43 -10.36
N ILE A 500 -29.98 -37.16 -11.23
CA ILE A 500 -28.85 -38.01 -10.86
C ILE A 500 -27.59 -37.33 -11.37
N CYS A 501 -26.72 -36.93 -10.45
CA CYS A 501 -25.52 -36.18 -10.79
C CYS A 501 -24.29 -36.82 -10.18
N THR A 502 -23.15 -36.66 -10.85
CA THR A 502 -21.85 -36.88 -10.22
C THR A 502 -21.52 -35.64 -9.39
N PHE A 503 -21.26 -35.83 -8.12
CA PHE A 503 -20.83 -34.81 -7.19
C PHE A 503 -19.33 -34.96 -6.92
N LEU A 504 -18.61 -33.85 -6.97
CA LEU A 504 -17.18 -33.74 -6.70
C LEU A 504 -16.99 -32.70 -5.61
N PHE A 505 -16.28 -33.02 -4.55
CA PHE A 505 -15.99 -32.08 -3.47
C PHE A 505 -14.54 -32.18 -3.08
N SER A 506 -13.79 -31.14 -3.43
CA SER A 506 -12.34 -31.10 -3.31
C SER A 506 -11.90 -29.91 -2.48
N ALA A 507 -10.76 -30.06 -1.83
CA ALA A 507 -10.06 -29.01 -1.13
C ALA A 507 -8.60 -29.06 -1.55
N LYS A 508 -8.05 -27.91 -1.95
CA LYS A 508 -6.63 -27.75 -2.30
C LYS A 508 -6.04 -26.60 -1.50
N ALA A 509 -4.79 -26.73 -1.10
CA ALA A 509 -4.03 -25.61 -0.57
C ALA A 509 -3.97 -24.50 -1.64
N VAL A 510 -3.99 -23.24 -1.22
CA VAL A 510 -3.95 -22.10 -2.15
C VAL A 510 -3.08 -21.00 -1.57
N GLY A 511 -2.26 -20.38 -2.42
CA GLY A 511 -1.57 -19.14 -2.05
C GLY A 511 -2.55 -17.97 -1.99
N TYR A 512 -2.19 -16.88 -1.31
CA TYR A 512 -3.07 -15.70 -1.26
C TYR A 512 -3.31 -15.09 -2.67
N ASN A 513 -2.39 -15.29 -3.61
CA ASN A 513 -2.50 -14.91 -5.02
C ASN A 513 -3.40 -15.84 -5.87
N GLY A 514 -4.07 -16.82 -5.25
CA GLY A 514 -4.97 -17.73 -5.93
C GLY A 514 -4.30 -18.92 -6.63
N LYS A 515 -2.97 -19.06 -6.55
CA LYS A 515 -2.26 -20.23 -7.10
C LYS A 515 -2.58 -21.48 -6.28
N LEU A 516 -3.10 -22.52 -6.93
CA LEU A 516 -3.42 -23.80 -6.31
C LEU A 516 -2.16 -24.63 -6.07
N GLY A 517 -2.12 -25.28 -4.91
CA GLY A 517 -1.13 -26.25 -4.50
C GLY A 517 -1.73 -27.65 -4.37
N ASP A 518 -1.21 -28.42 -3.41
CA ASP A 518 -1.56 -29.83 -3.23
C ASP A 518 -2.97 -30.04 -2.69
N SER A 519 -3.51 -31.24 -2.94
CA SER A 519 -4.83 -31.65 -2.46
C SER A 519 -4.82 -31.87 -0.95
N CYS A 520 -5.75 -31.21 -0.26
CA CYS A 520 -6.00 -31.36 1.18
C CYS A 520 -7.11 -32.38 1.47
N GLY A 521 -7.99 -32.64 0.49
CA GLY A 521 -9.12 -33.55 0.65
C GLY A 521 -9.92 -33.67 -0.64
N PHE A 522 -10.49 -34.85 -0.87
CA PHE A 522 -11.33 -35.11 -2.04
C PHE A 522 -12.37 -36.19 -1.71
N THR A 523 -13.60 -35.98 -2.17
CA THR A 523 -14.64 -37.01 -2.20
C THR A 523 -15.47 -36.86 -3.47
N SER A 524 -15.99 -37.98 -3.97
CA SER A 524 -16.89 -38.01 -5.11
C SER A 524 -17.99 -39.05 -4.87
N ASP A 525 -19.20 -38.71 -5.28
CA ASP A 525 -20.35 -39.60 -5.16
C ASP A 525 -21.33 -39.42 -6.31
N LYS A 526 -22.15 -40.44 -6.60
CA LYS A 526 -23.32 -40.33 -7.47
C LYS A 526 -24.53 -40.07 -6.61
N VAL A 527 -25.10 -38.87 -6.74
CA VAL A 527 -26.18 -38.42 -5.86
C VAL A 527 -27.47 -38.29 -6.67
N GLU A 528 -28.52 -38.94 -6.18
CA GLU A 528 -29.88 -38.67 -6.60
C GLU A 528 -30.49 -37.59 -5.69
N VAL A 529 -30.92 -36.49 -6.30
CA VAL A 529 -31.59 -35.37 -5.62
C VAL A 529 -33.04 -35.31 -6.12
N PRO A 530 -34.02 -35.72 -5.28
CA PRO A 530 -35.43 -35.61 -5.64
C PRO A 530 -35.84 -34.16 -5.91
N SER A 531 -36.92 -33.99 -6.68
CA SER A 531 -37.52 -32.69 -6.97
C SER A 531 -37.91 -31.95 -5.68
N GLY A 532 -37.45 -30.70 -5.53
CA GLY A 532 -37.71 -29.86 -4.36
C GLY A 532 -36.92 -30.24 -3.09
N GLU A 533 -36.07 -31.28 -3.12
CA GLU A 533 -35.25 -31.68 -1.98
C GLU A 533 -33.83 -31.09 -2.00
N GLU A 534 -33.17 -31.14 -0.84
CA GLU A 534 -31.74 -30.89 -0.70
C GLU A 534 -30.98 -32.14 -0.23
N ARG A 535 -29.74 -32.27 -0.70
CA ARG A 535 -28.77 -33.28 -0.25
C ARG A 535 -27.55 -32.58 0.32
N ARG A 536 -27.10 -33.07 1.48
CA ARG A 536 -25.92 -32.57 2.18
C ARG A 536 -24.78 -33.56 2.00
N MET A 537 -23.66 -33.05 1.49
CA MET A 537 -22.41 -33.79 1.36
C MET A 537 -21.38 -33.16 2.29
N SER A 538 -20.52 -33.97 2.91
CA SER A 538 -19.46 -33.48 3.79
C SER A 538 -18.08 -33.85 3.26
N LEU A 539 -17.11 -33.00 3.59
CA LEU A 539 -15.69 -33.23 3.36
C LEU A 539 -14.97 -32.95 4.67
N ARG A 540 -14.37 -33.99 5.24
CA ARG A 540 -13.50 -33.87 6.42
C ARG A 540 -12.09 -33.52 5.98
N LEU A 541 -11.54 -32.49 6.60
CA LEU A 541 -10.17 -32.02 6.40
C LEU A 541 -9.36 -32.39 7.64
N GLU A 542 -8.46 -33.35 7.45
CA GLU A 542 -7.58 -33.86 8.49
C GLU A 542 -6.24 -33.12 8.46
N TYR A 543 -5.75 -32.67 9.61
CA TYR A 543 -4.51 -31.89 9.68
C TYR A 543 -3.30 -32.66 9.12
N GLU A 544 -3.26 -33.97 9.28
CA GLU A 544 -2.22 -34.83 8.70
C GLU A 544 -2.14 -34.69 7.16
N ARG A 545 -3.26 -34.39 6.49
CA ARG A 545 -3.30 -34.21 5.03
C ARG A 545 -3.04 -32.78 4.62
N TYR A 546 -3.70 -31.81 5.26
CA TYR A 546 -3.60 -30.42 4.82
C TYR A 546 -2.38 -29.71 5.40
N GLY A 547 -1.84 -30.14 6.55
CA GLY A 547 -0.77 -29.46 7.27
C GLY A 547 0.53 -29.32 6.48
N SER A 548 0.89 -30.32 5.68
CA SER A 548 2.06 -30.28 4.78
C SER A 548 1.77 -29.59 3.45
N ALA A 549 0.50 -29.48 3.05
CA ALA A 549 0.08 -28.89 1.78
C ALA A 549 -0.09 -27.37 1.87
N ILE A 550 -0.55 -26.84 3.00
CA ILE A 550 -0.83 -25.42 3.16
C ILE A 550 0.43 -24.56 3.13
N THR A 551 0.31 -23.37 2.53
CA THR A 551 1.35 -22.35 2.60
C THR A 551 1.29 -21.57 3.91
N SER A 552 2.24 -20.67 4.12
CA SER A 552 2.24 -19.70 5.23
C SER A 552 1.04 -18.75 5.23
N ASP A 553 0.31 -18.64 4.10
CA ASP A 553 -0.94 -17.88 4.00
C ASP A 553 -2.10 -18.57 4.74
N ARG A 554 -1.99 -19.88 4.98
CA ARG A 554 -2.96 -20.72 5.69
C ARG A 554 -4.36 -20.70 5.04
N LEU A 555 -4.38 -20.77 3.71
CA LEU A 555 -5.59 -20.75 2.91
C LEU A 555 -5.82 -22.11 2.25
N ILE A 556 -7.09 -22.54 2.25
CA ILE A 556 -7.54 -23.75 1.55
C ILE A 556 -8.72 -23.35 0.67
N GLN A 557 -8.63 -23.58 -0.63
CA GLN A 557 -9.77 -23.44 -1.53
C GLN A 557 -10.58 -24.73 -1.51
N VAL A 558 -11.87 -24.62 -1.22
CA VAL A 558 -12.82 -25.72 -1.30
C VAL A 558 -13.74 -25.49 -2.51
N SER A 559 -13.83 -26.50 -3.37
CA SER A 559 -14.64 -26.48 -4.58
C SER A 559 -15.60 -27.66 -4.59
N ALA A 560 -16.88 -27.38 -4.81
CA ALA A 560 -17.91 -28.39 -4.95
C ALA A 560 -18.53 -28.25 -6.33
N ILE A 561 -18.43 -29.31 -7.14
CA ILE A 561 -18.89 -29.35 -8.52
C ILE A 561 -19.92 -30.47 -8.67
N THR A 562 -21.02 -30.19 -9.34
CA THR A 562 -22.07 -31.15 -9.68
C THR A 562 -22.18 -31.25 -11.19
N ILE A 563 -22.13 -32.48 -11.72
CA ILE A 563 -22.13 -32.79 -13.14
C ILE A 563 -23.33 -33.68 -13.46
N ASP A 564 -24.30 -33.15 -14.20
CA ASP A 564 -25.34 -33.94 -14.84
C ASP A 564 -24.94 -34.24 -16.29
N LYS A 565 -24.39 -35.44 -16.51
CA LYS A 565 -23.91 -35.87 -17.83
C LYS A 565 -25.05 -36.13 -18.84
N GLN A 566 -26.31 -36.29 -18.40
CA GLN A 566 -27.42 -36.56 -19.32
C GLN A 566 -27.80 -35.33 -20.14
N ILE A 567 -27.69 -34.15 -19.53
CA ILE A 567 -28.03 -32.86 -20.15
C ILE A 567 -26.84 -31.91 -20.25
N THR A 568 -25.64 -32.39 -19.93
CA THR A 568 -24.37 -31.61 -19.95
C THR A 568 -24.50 -30.33 -19.11
N ASN A 569 -25.04 -30.48 -17.89
CA ASN A 569 -25.26 -29.36 -16.98
C ASN A 569 -24.27 -29.44 -15.81
N TYR A 570 -23.58 -28.34 -15.53
CA TYR A 570 -22.55 -28.25 -14.50
C TYR A 570 -22.91 -27.13 -13.52
N HIS A 571 -22.73 -27.39 -12.23
CA HIS A 571 -22.96 -26.42 -11.17
C HIS A 571 -21.77 -26.41 -10.24
N LYS A 572 -21.39 -25.24 -9.73
CA LYS A 572 -20.20 -25.07 -8.91
C LYS A 572 -20.42 -24.09 -7.78
N ALA A 573 -19.82 -24.38 -6.64
CA ALA A 573 -19.61 -23.42 -5.56
C ALA A 573 -18.16 -23.51 -5.10
N GLU A 574 -17.55 -22.35 -4.86
CA GLU A 574 -16.20 -22.25 -4.28
C GLU A 574 -16.20 -21.35 -3.05
N LYS A 575 -15.35 -21.70 -2.09
CA LYS A 575 -15.04 -20.86 -0.93
C LYS A 575 -13.58 -21.03 -0.53
N THR A 576 -12.96 -19.93 -0.13
CA THR A 576 -11.64 -19.95 0.53
C THR A 576 -11.84 -20.04 2.04
N ILE A 577 -11.25 -21.05 2.66
CA ILE A 577 -11.08 -21.17 4.11
C ILE A 577 -9.83 -20.41 4.50
N VAL A 578 -9.95 -19.54 5.50
CA VAL A 578 -8.83 -18.91 6.18
C VAL A 578 -8.70 -19.58 7.54
N LEU A 579 -7.61 -20.34 7.75
CA LEU A 579 -7.39 -21.00 9.03
C LEU A 579 -7.05 -19.96 10.11
N ASP A 580 -7.59 -20.14 11.30
CA ASP A 580 -7.28 -19.28 12.44
C ASP A 580 -5.85 -19.49 12.90
N GLU A 581 -5.17 -18.37 13.12
CA GLU A 581 -3.86 -18.31 13.77
C GLU A 581 -4.03 -18.12 15.28
N PRO A 582 -3.08 -18.65 16.08
CA PRO A 582 -3.08 -18.43 17.52
C PRO A 582 -2.78 -16.97 17.85
N GLU A 583 -3.41 -16.45 18.89
CA GLU A 583 -3.21 -15.07 19.35
C GLU A 583 -1.93 -14.94 20.18
N ILE A 584 -1.11 -13.94 19.85
CA ILE A 584 0.02 -13.53 20.69
C ILE A 584 -0.50 -12.57 21.75
N HIS A 585 -0.45 -13.01 23.01
CA HIS A 585 -0.81 -12.18 24.14
C HIS A 585 0.38 -11.32 24.54
N ILE A 586 0.21 -10.00 24.53
CA ILE A 586 1.24 -9.04 24.91
C ILE A 586 0.82 -8.37 26.22
N LYS A 587 1.65 -8.49 27.25
CA LYS A 587 1.41 -7.87 28.56
C LYS A 587 2.58 -6.99 28.95
N LEU A 588 2.33 -5.69 29.14
CA LEU A 588 3.30 -4.77 29.75
C LEU A 588 3.43 -5.06 31.25
N LEU A 589 4.67 -5.17 31.72
CA LEU A 589 5.03 -5.37 33.11
C LEU A 589 5.56 -4.05 33.68
N GLY A 590 4.74 -3.38 34.48
CA GLY A 590 5.04 -2.06 35.03
C GLY A 590 4.53 -0.90 34.18
N GLU A 591 4.90 0.30 34.57
CA GLU A 591 4.51 1.54 33.89
C GLU A 591 5.51 1.91 32.80
N ALA A 592 5.01 2.24 31.60
CA ALA A 592 5.85 2.69 30.48
C ALA A 592 6.12 4.19 30.58
N THR A 593 7.36 4.58 30.90
CA THR A 593 7.80 5.98 30.96
C THR A 593 8.85 6.27 29.90
N VAL A 594 8.78 7.43 29.25
CA VAL A 594 9.73 7.86 28.22
C VAL A 594 11.16 7.83 28.76
N ARG A 595 12.09 7.21 28.02
CA ARG A 595 13.52 7.01 28.38
C ARG A 595 13.75 6.12 29.62
N GLN A 596 12.79 5.29 29.98
CA GLN A 596 12.97 4.24 30.97
C GLN A 596 12.74 2.87 30.35
N ASN A 597 13.44 1.87 30.85
CA ASN A 597 13.25 0.50 30.39
C ASN A 597 11.86 0.01 30.81
N VAL A 598 11.16 -0.61 29.88
CA VAL A 598 9.89 -1.30 30.12
C VAL A 598 10.04 -2.78 29.73
N THR A 599 9.36 -3.66 30.43
CA THR A 599 9.35 -5.10 30.10
C THR A 599 7.99 -5.48 29.52
N ALA A 600 7.98 -6.22 28.41
CA ALA A 600 6.79 -6.83 27.85
C ALA A 600 6.93 -8.35 27.90
N SER A 601 5.89 -9.02 28.40
CA SER A 601 5.73 -10.47 28.32
C SER A 601 4.94 -10.80 27.06
N LEU A 602 5.52 -11.61 26.17
CA LEU A 602 4.84 -12.12 24.99
C LEU A 602 4.55 -13.60 25.22
N THR A 603 3.35 -14.02 24.86
CA THR A 603 2.90 -15.40 25.06
C THR A 603 2.12 -15.90 23.86
N LEU A 604 2.37 -17.14 23.43
CA LEU A 604 1.59 -17.81 22.39
C LEU A 604 1.29 -19.26 22.78
N LEU A 605 0.06 -19.71 22.55
CA LEU A 605 -0.32 -21.11 22.72
C LEU A 605 -0.09 -21.86 21.40
N ASN A 606 0.68 -22.95 21.43
CA ASN A 606 0.90 -23.78 20.24
C ASN A 606 -0.42 -24.47 19.81
N PRO A 607 -0.95 -24.17 18.61
CA PRO A 607 -2.17 -24.78 18.13
C PRO A 607 -1.92 -26.12 17.41
N LEU A 608 -0.67 -26.44 17.08
CA LEU A 608 -0.30 -27.63 16.32
C LEU A 608 -0.17 -28.86 17.24
N PRO A 609 -0.44 -30.06 16.71
CA PRO A 609 -0.16 -31.30 17.45
C PRO A 609 1.34 -31.57 17.58
N GLU A 610 2.18 -31.03 16.69
CA GLU A 610 3.64 -31.14 16.78
C GLU A 610 4.28 -30.09 17.69
N HIS A 611 5.50 -30.40 18.15
CA HIS A 611 6.35 -29.44 18.86
C HIS A 611 6.93 -28.40 17.91
N LEU A 612 6.78 -27.13 18.29
CA LEU A 612 7.47 -26.04 17.60
C LEU A 612 8.96 -26.03 17.98
N GLN A 613 9.82 -25.94 16.98
CA GLN A 613 11.28 -25.84 17.12
C GLN A 613 11.76 -24.45 16.68
N ASP A 614 12.94 -24.03 17.16
CA ASP A 614 13.57 -22.76 16.79
C ASP A 614 12.65 -21.52 16.89
N CYS A 615 11.79 -21.53 17.91
CA CYS A 615 10.82 -20.48 18.14
C CYS A 615 11.51 -19.17 18.49
N SER A 616 10.99 -18.07 17.97
CA SER A 616 11.43 -16.72 18.35
C SER A 616 10.27 -15.74 18.30
N PHE A 617 10.32 -14.75 19.18
CA PHE A 617 9.47 -13.57 19.11
C PHE A 617 10.28 -12.41 18.58
N THR A 618 9.70 -11.68 17.63
CA THR A 618 10.24 -10.41 17.15
C THR A 618 9.26 -9.29 17.49
N VAL A 619 9.77 -8.22 18.10
CA VAL A 619 8.98 -7.04 18.50
C VAL A 619 9.62 -5.80 17.92
N GLU A 620 8.80 -4.92 17.36
CA GLU A 620 9.21 -3.61 16.87
C GLU A 620 8.16 -2.59 17.29
N GLY A 621 8.60 -1.39 17.65
CA GLY A 621 7.70 -0.30 17.98
C GLY A 621 8.37 1.05 17.84
N VAL A 622 7.73 1.95 17.10
CA VAL A 622 8.17 3.34 16.92
C VAL A 622 8.33 4.01 18.27
N GLY A 623 9.52 4.53 18.54
CA GLY A 623 9.85 5.18 19.80
C GLY A 623 9.98 4.24 21.00
N LEU A 624 9.83 2.91 20.82
CA LEU A 624 9.99 1.88 21.85
C LEU A 624 11.26 1.06 21.66
N THR A 625 11.63 0.72 20.41
CA THR A 625 12.76 -0.19 20.11
C THR A 625 13.89 0.48 19.32
N GLU A 626 14.04 1.80 19.44
CA GLU A 626 15.11 2.59 18.79
C GLU A 626 15.21 2.38 17.26
N GLY A 627 14.08 2.09 16.59
CA GLY A 627 14.01 1.91 15.14
C GLY A 627 14.58 0.59 14.63
N LYS A 628 14.73 -0.42 15.51
CA LYS A 628 15.13 -1.77 15.11
C LYS A 628 14.22 -2.84 15.71
N PRO A 629 13.94 -3.94 14.98
CA PRO A 629 13.28 -5.10 15.55
C PRO A 629 14.17 -5.78 16.61
N LEU A 630 13.58 -6.17 17.74
CA LEU A 630 14.20 -6.97 18.79
C LEU A 630 13.72 -8.42 18.66
N THR A 631 14.64 -9.36 18.48
CA THR A 631 14.31 -10.79 18.38
C THR A 631 14.86 -11.56 19.57
N ALA A 632 14.01 -12.37 20.21
CA ALA A 632 14.36 -13.26 21.30
C ALA A 632 13.99 -14.71 20.95
N SER A 633 14.97 -15.62 21.02
CA SER A 633 14.74 -17.06 20.86
C SER A 633 14.07 -17.63 22.10
N CYS A 634 13.08 -18.50 21.89
CA CYS A 634 12.44 -19.27 22.96
C CYS A 634 13.21 -20.60 23.15
N GLY A 635 13.28 -21.09 24.38
CA GLY A 635 13.80 -22.44 24.64
C GLY A 635 12.90 -23.54 24.04
N PRO A 636 13.37 -24.79 23.98
CA PRO A 636 12.57 -25.91 23.48
C PRO A 636 11.29 -26.10 24.32
N GLN A 637 10.13 -26.26 23.65
CA GLN A 637 8.85 -26.51 24.31
C GLN A 637 8.86 -27.85 25.05
N THR A 638 8.36 -27.87 26.29
CA THR A 638 8.14 -29.10 27.05
C THR A 638 6.68 -29.58 26.93
N GLY A 639 6.37 -30.48 25.97
CA GLY A 639 5.17 -31.35 25.98
C GLY A 639 3.77 -30.75 25.68
N GLY A 640 3.03 -31.25 24.68
CA GLY A 640 1.60 -30.97 24.42
C GLY A 640 1.26 -29.55 23.95
N GLN A 641 -0.04 -29.18 23.96
CA GLN A 641 -0.50 -27.78 23.83
C GLN A 641 0.19 -26.95 24.93
N GLY A 642 1.34 -26.39 24.58
CA GLY A 642 2.25 -25.71 25.49
C GLY A 642 2.29 -24.20 25.22
N GLN A 643 2.58 -23.45 26.27
CA GLN A 643 2.72 -21.99 26.21
C GLN A 643 4.17 -21.63 25.88
N LEU A 644 4.38 -20.77 24.88
CA LEU A 644 5.63 -20.05 24.61
C LEU A 644 5.67 -18.73 25.35
#